data_AF-A0A248YHW3-F1
#
_entry.id   AF-A0A248YHW3-F1
#
_cell.length_a   1.000
_cell.length_b   1.000
_cell.length_c   1.000
_cell.angle_alpha   90.00
_cell.angle_beta   90.00
_cell.angle_gamma   90.00
#
_symmetry.space_group_name_H-M   'P 1'
#
loop_
_entity.id
_entity.type
_entity.pdbx_description
1 polymer ?
#
loop_
_entity_poly.entity_id
_entity_poly.type
_entity_poly.pdbx_seq_one_letter_code
_entity_poly.pdbx_strand_id
1 'polypeptide(L)'
;MAMTAEGNGPDLDDVAREALLSWSDRTGARLELEAEFNSGMTDASVYRATVEIPGDGFRAVVVKRCRPRGDGVFESERLVRARAANRAFAAAHLAEQAYDPIALPDGGTILLQQVAGDDLRDNRTLAQALSEPGGWQRWTDKVQTLAGQLLTEWNAGVPTPVRTDAKSLLRSMLGDFRLSDRGAIPAWLGQRAPEALETGNSWLNLADERGPQANPWSLASSRNDFGEPVEIRNWSGLTHGDLHPGNIIVPRRAQRTDSFWLIDLSRFASDSPLARDQVYLCLTALGPRVATCGLDAQAELIDLVIDPQGVEPLKLEPEVATFVRKMRSAGDSWLAGRGVMSYWHDLILLALCAEGLILASRRSTPPALQTWYFRVACRAATALLAEHYRPATRSSVAPAAIIERVGSAAAPPLLAGPRLLREAERLARQIPSEVQRGSALAEVAKAVATTQPDDAERIADSTGTDFVARAAALTGIASVLVQGDATRANRLLAQAARAARHIADGREQAIALVRAATVLAELDPTGAERMVALATEPFAGRGSALANLVAVLAVTDRAAALRVAEKAAAGADAGEKTVVAEAVAGLAPERAERLLQDSWRIARSDYVNWNGDIDYTDIDGPPMWLLGRVAAAAIRILGLRKARPYLTEAERAVRACRCDDCAARALELLAEARAEADPESAIQVFADDPYRSLWSDLLAAVPSPRLLGAMSRFQPGHAEMLARSLPDAARQGESLLAITVASTTNDVGYAQTIAESIEDSRSRALALAAVAEVVSDHDRAAGLLTEAESAARLLADPTRVGVLLRIARAWQRFDG
;
A
#
# COMPACT_ATOMS: atom_id res chain seq x y z
N MET A 1 -21.13 23.13 34.73
CA MET A 1 -20.12 22.15 35.21
C MET A 1 -18.81 22.65 34.62
N ALA A 2 -17.93 23.28 35.40
CA ALA A 2 -16.91 22.60 36.22
C ALA A 2 -16.25 21.50 35.38
N MET A 3 -14.96 21.64 35.07
CA MET A 3 -14.17 20.54 34.49
C MET A 3 -14.27 19.35 35.45
N THR A 4 -15.19 18.43 35.19
CA THR A 4 -15.36 17.23 35.99
C THR A 4 -14.31 16.23 35.55
N ALA A 5 -13.55 15.72 36.53
CA ALA A 5 -12.48 14.74 36.37
C ALA A 5 -12.96 13.34 35.91
N GLU A 6 -14.17 13.20 35.40
CA GLU A 6 -14.75 11.92 34.99
C GLU A 6 -15.57 12.10 33.72
N GLY A 7 -15.07 11.55 32.60
CA GLY A 7 -15.82 11.37 31.35
C GLY A 7 -15.13 11.95 30.11
N ASN A 8 -14.49 11.09 29.30
CA ASN A 8 -14.18 11.23 27.86
C ASN A 8 -14.09 12.66 27.30
N GLY A 9 -13.22 13.50 27.87
CA GLY A 9 -12.86 14.81 27.31
C GLY A 9 -11.68 14.68 26.34
N PRO A 10 -11.52 15.63 25.40
CA PRO A 10 -10.43 15.60 24.43
C PRO A 10 -9.06 15.77 25.12
N ASP A 11 -8.03 15.10 24.59
CA ASP A 11 -6.76 14.73 25.26
C ASP A 11 -5.80 15.93 25.48
N LEU A 12 -6.19 16.89 26.33
CA LEU A 12 -5.29 17.95 26.84
C LEU A 12 -4.42 17.39 27.96
N ASP A 13 -3.11 17.60 27.89
CA ASP A 13 -2.24 17.13 28.95
C ASP A 13 -2.45 17.88 30.28
N ASP A 14 -2.02 17.25 31.37
CA ASP A 14 -2.26 17.73 32.73
C ASP A 14 -1.70 19.14 32.97
N VAL A 15 -0.54 19.46 32.39
CA VAL A 15 0.11 20.77 32.52
C VAL A 15 -0.73 21.87 31.88
N ALA A 16 -1.23 21.65 30.66
CA ALA A 16 -2.08 22.63 29.98
C ALA A 16 -3.43 22.80 30.69
N ARG A 17 -3.97 21.69 31.20
CA ARG A 17 -5.22 21.66 31.95
C ARG A 17 -5.14 22.47 33.25
N GLU A 18 -4.08 22.30 34.03
CA GLU A 18 -3.83 23.08 35.25
C GLU A 18 -3.64 24.58 34.94
N ALA A 19 -2.93 24.92 33.87
CA ALA A 19 -2.72 26.31 33.48
C ALA A 19 -4.02 27.01 33.07
N LEU A 20 -4.92 26.31 32.34
CA LEU A 20 -6.24 26.82 31.99
C LEU A 20 -7.14 27.01 33.22
N LEU A 21 -7.10 26.08 34.18
CA LEU A 21 -7.80 26.22 35.46
C LEU A 21 -7.27 27.42 36.25
N SER A 22 -5.95 27.57 36.38
CA SER A 22 -5.33 28.71 37.06
C SER A 22 -5.66 30.04 36.38
N TRP A 23 -5.74 30.06 35.04
CA TRP A 23 -6.17 31.24 34.30
C TRP A 23 -7.67 31.55 34.54
N SER A 24 -8.53 30.53 34.54
CA SER A 24 -9.96 30.63 34.87
C SER A 24 -10.19 31.20 36.28
N ASP A 25 -9.46 30.70 37.29
CA ASP A 25 -9.55 31.18 38.68
C ASP A 25 -9.13 32.65 38.82
N ARG A 26 -8.06 33.06 38.12
CA ARG A 26 -7.57 34.44 38.17
C ARG A 26 -8.48 35.44 37.46
N THR A 27 -9.13 35.02 36.39
CA THR A 27 -9.96 35.91 35.54
C THR A 27 -11.45 35.85 35.88
N GLY A 28 -11.89 34.83 36.63
CA GLY A 28 -13.30 34.50 36.79
C GLY A 28 -13.93 33.93 35.50
N ALA A 29 -13.11 33.55 34.52
CA ALA A 29 -13.59 33.01 33.25
C ALA A 29 -14.18 31.62 33.41
N ARG A 30 -15.36 31.36 32.85
CA ARG A 30 -15.86 29.99 32.64
C ARG A 30 -15.46 29.53 31.25
N LEU A 31 -14.57 28.53 31.18
CA LEU A 31 -14.10 27.95 29.93
C LEU A 31 -14.70 26.55 29.73
N GLU A 32 -15.34 26.33 28.58
CA GLU A 32 -15.91 25.03 28.19
C GLU A 32 -15.26 24.57 26.88
N LEU A 33 -14.51 23.46 26.94
CA LEU A 33 -13.90 22.82 25.77
C LEU A 33 -14.93 21.94 25.08
N GLU A 34 -15.13 22.13 23.78
CA GLU A 34 -16.18 21.46 23.03
C GLU A 34 -15.67 20.24 22.26
N ALA A 35 -14.61 20.40 21.47
CA ALA A 35 -14.06 19.35 20.62
C ALA A 35 -12.62 19.67 20.21
N GLU A 36 -11.82 18.61 20.04
CA GLU A 36 -10.55 18.67 19.33
C GLU A 36 -10.81 18.74 17.83
N PHE A 37 -10.14 19.65 17.14
CA PHE A 37 -10.13 19.65 15.68
C PHE A 37 -8.67 19.58 15.23
N ASN A 38 -8.24 18.37 14.89
CA ASN A 38 -6.89 18.10 14.44
C ASN A 38 -6.74 18.65 13.00
N SER A 39 -6.34 19.92 12.88
CA SER A 39 -6.02 20.54 11.60
C SER A 39 -4.65 20.03 11.15
N GLY A 40 -4.67 18.91 10.44
CA GLY A 40 -3.48 18.14 10.06
C GLY A 40 -2.27 18.98 9.64
N MET A 41 -1.10 18.52 10.10
CA MET A 41 0.28 18.94 9.79
C MET A 41 1.06 19.70 10.88
N THR A 42 0.52 19.95 12.07
CA THR A 42 1.31 20.46 13.22
C THR A 42 1.16 19.60 14.47
N ASP A 43 2.23 19.47 15.27
CA ASP A 43 2.25 18.75 16.56
C ASP A 43 1.51 19.52 17.69
N ALA A 44 0.71 20.53 17.34
CA ALA A 44 0.00 21.39 18.30
C ALA A 44 -1.44 20.89 18.46
N SER A 45 -1.84 20.60 19.70
CA SER A 45 -3.22 20.27 20.02
C SER A 45 -4.09 21.53 19.94
N VAL A 46 -5.14 21.48 19.12
CA VAL A 46 -6.05 22.60 18.86
C VAL A 46 -7.48 22.22 19.24
N TYR A 47 -8.10 23.02 20.09
CA TYR A 47 -9.44 22.78 20.61
C TYR A 47 -10.33 23.98 20.36
N ARG A 48 -11.61 23.71 20.13
CA ARG A 48 -12.66 24.73 20.21
C ARG A 48 -13.08 24.88 21.67
N ALA A 49 -13.21 26.11 22.12
CA ALA A 49 -13.78 26.42 23.43
C ALA A 49 -14.75 27.60 23.38
N THR A 50 -15.59 27.69 24.40
CA THR A 50 -16.30 28.92 24.74
C THR A 50 -15.76 29.46 26.05
N VAL A 51 -15.70 30.79 26.13
CA VAL A 51 -15.21 31.53 27.29
C VAL A 51 -16.28 32.54 27.66
N GLU A 52 -16.70 32.52 28.92
CA GLU A 52 -17.60 33.51 29.51
C GLU A 52 -16.88 34.20 30.67
N ILE A 53 -16.62 35.50 30.54
CA ILE A 53 -16.02 36.31 31.62
C ILE A 53 -17.07 37.31 32.12
N PRO A 54 -17.32 37.40 33.44
CA PRO A 54 -18.20 38.42 34.01
C PRO A 54 -17.80 39.84 33.56
N GLY A 55 -18.68 40.50 32.78
CA GLY A 55 -18.45 41.87 32.27
C GLY A 55 -17.86 41.98 30.85
N ASP A 56 -17.19 40.95 30.33
CA ASP A 56 -16.66 40.88 28.95
C ASP A 56 -17.53 40.02 28.02
N GLY A 57 -18.44 39.22 28.60
CA GLY A 57 -19.47 38.47 27.88
C GLY A 57 -19.01 37.09 27.41
N PHE A 58 -19.84 36.49 26.55
CA PHE A 58 -19.64 35.14 26.00
C PHE A 58 -18.93 35.21 24.65
N ARG A 59 -17.86 34.43 24.46
CA ARG A 59 -17.08 34.35 23.21
C ARG A 59 -16.68 32.92 22.86
N ALA A 60 -16.68 32.59 21.57
CA ALA A 60 -16.06 31.36 21.06
C ALA A 60 -14.58 31.63 20.73
N VAL A 61 -13.70 30.70 21.11
CA VAL A 61 -12.26 30.79 20.90
C VAL A 61 -11.67 29.48 20.40
N VAL A 62 -10.49 29.60 19.78
CA VAL A 62 -9.60 28.49 19.46
C VAL A 62 -8.50 28.45 20.51
N VAL A 63 -8.38 27.32 21.20
CA VAL A 63 -7.33 27.04 22.18
C VAL A 63 -6.22 26.26 21.48
N LYS A 64 -5.05 26.88 21.32
CA LYS A 64 -3.87 26.24 20.70
C LYS A 64 -2.78 26.07 21.75
N ARG A 65 -2.34 24.84 21.97
CA ARG A 65 -1.20 24.55 22.84
C ARG A 65 0.10 24.53 22.01
N CYS A 66 1.00 25.47 22.30
CA CYS A 66 2.29 25.62 21.63
C CYS A 66 3.43 25.11 22.53
N ARG A 67 4.27 24.21 22.00
CA ARG A 67 5.52 23.79 22.67
C ARG A 67 6.61 24.85 22.56
N PRO A 68 7.58 24.91 23.50
CA PRO A 68 8.71 25.83 23.40
C PRO A 68 9.50 25.59 22.12
N ARG A 69 9.80 26.67 21.38
CA ARG A 69 10.69 26.64 20.21
C ARG A 69 12.12 27.04 20.60
N GLY A 70 13.11 26.39 19.99
CA GLY A 70 14.53 26.64 20.25
C GLY A 70 15.07 28.00 19.76
N ASP A 71 14.24 28.84 19.13
CA ASP A 71 14.60 30.18 18.65
C ASP A 71 14.19 31.31 19.61
N GLY A 72 13.57 30.97 20.75
CA GLY A 72 13.28 31.92 21.85
C GLY A 72 12.20 32.96 21.55
N VAL A 73 11.52 32.89 20.40
CA VAL A 73 10.43 33.82 20.03
C VAL A 73 9.11 33.07 20.04
N PHE A 74 8.21 33.45 20.94
CA PHE A 74 6.89 32.82 21.05
C PHE A 74 6.01 33.13 19.83
N GLU A 75 5.11 32.20 19.50
CA GLU A 75 4.16 32.36 18.38
C GLU A 75 3.28 33.61 18.54
N SER A 76 2.88 33.93 19.77
CA SER A 76 2.13 35.15 20.11
C SER A 76 2.87 36.42 19.69
N GLU A 77 4.19 36.49 19.87
CA GLU A 77 4.98 37.65 19.43
C GLU A 77 5.00 37.79 17.92
N ARG A 78 5.05 36.68 17.17
CA ARG A 78 5.04 36.71 15.70
C ARG A 78 3.69 37.16 15.17
N LEU A 79 2.60 36.71 15.78
CA LEU A 79 1.25 37.20 15.47
C LEU A 79 1.16 38.72 15.69
N VAL A 80 1.65 39.22 16.82
CA VAL A 80 1.66 40.66 17.12
C VAL A 80 2.48 41.43 16.07
N ARG A 81 3.68 40.94 15.71
CA ARG A 81 4.53 41.55 14.68
C ARG A 81 3.84 41.55 13.31
N ALA A 82 3.21 40.45 12.91
CA ALA A 82 2.48 40.33 11.65
C ALA A 82 1.32 41.34 11.56
N ARG A 83 0.54 41.46 12.65
CA ARG A 83 -0.58 42.43 12.72
C ARG A 83 -0.08 43.88 12.70
N ALA A 84 1.04 44.16 13.37
CA ALA A 84 1.63 45.50 13.41
C ALA A 84 2.24 45.93 12.07
N ALA A 85 2.78 44.98 11.30
CA ALA A 85 3.45 45.25 10.03
C ALA A 85 2.52 45.85 8.96
N ASN A 86 1.25 45.43 8.94
CA ASN A 86 0.22 46.05 8.11
C ASN A 86 -1.15 45.93 8.78
N ARG A 87 -1.55 46.96 9.52
CA ARG A 87 -2.78 46.94 10.33
C ARG A 87 -4.06 46.81 9.51
N ALA A 88 -4.08 47.39 8.31
CA ALA A 88 -5.26 47.34 7.44
C ALA A 88 -5.51 45.92 6.91
N PHE A 89 -4.46 45.30 6.36
CA PHE A 89 -4.52 43.90 5.92
C PHE A 89 -4.80 42.96 7.09
N ALA A 90 -4.15 43.19 8.23
CA ALA A 90 -4.31 42.36 9.42
C ALA A 90 -5.73 42.36 9.99
N ALA A 91 -6.40 43.51 9.99
CA ALA A 91 -7.79 43.62 10.45
C ALA A 91 -8.75 42.83 9.55
N ALA A 92 -8.45 42.70 8.26
CA ALA A 92 -9.29 41.99 7.30
C ALA A 92 -8.98 40.49 7.22
N HIS A 93 -7.72 40.09 7.35
CA HIS A 93 -7.24 38.78 6.90
C HIS A 93 -6.41 37.98 7.91
N LEU A 94 -6.03 38.52 9.06
CA LEU A 94 -5.26 37.76 10.06
C LEU A 94 -6.12 37.45 11.27
N ALA A 95 -6.01 36.21 11.78
CA ALA A 95 -6.61 35.86 13.06
C ALA A 95 -6.13 36.79 14.18
N GLU A 96 -6.97 36.98 15.20
CA GLU A 96 -6.70 37.84 16.34
C GLU A 96 -6.60 37.04 17.63
N GLN A 97 -5.76 37.50 18.55
CA GLN A 97 -5.67 36.95 19.89
C GLN A 97 -6.88 37.45 20.69
N ALA A 98 -7.69 36.54 21.24
CA ALA A 98 -8.84 36.90 22.08
C ALA A 98 -8.41 37.30 23.49
N TYR A 99 -7.42 36.61 24.05
CA TYR A 99 -6.90 36.82 25.41
C TYR A 99 -5.39 36.66 25.48
N ASP A 100 -4.76 37.25 26.50
CA ASP A 100 -3.30 37.15 26.71
C ASP A 100 -2.80 35.69 26.70
N PRO A 101 -1.64 35.41 26.08
CA PRO A 101 -1.05 34.08 26.09
C PRO A 101 -0.79 33.56 27.51
N ILE A 102 -1.07 32.29 27.76
CA ILE A 102 -0.87 31.65 29.06
C ILE A 102 0.46 30.89 29.01
N ALA A 103 1.44 31.33 29.80
CA ALA A 103 2.73 30.64 29.90
C ALA A 103 2.60 29.32 30.66
N LEU A 104 3.31 28.28 30.20
CA LEU A 104 3.35 26.97 30.83
C LEU A 104 4.69 26.75 31.57
N PRO A 105 4.71 25.97 32.67
CA PRO A 105 5.94 25.65 33.41
C PRO A 105 7.02 24.93 32.59
N ASP A 106 6.61 24.20 31.55
CA ASP A 106 7.51 23.50 30.62
C ASP A 106 8.16 24.44 29.58
N GLY A 107 7.86 25.74 29.63
CA GLY A 107 8.30 26.75 28.66
C GLY A 107 7.38 26.88 27.45
N GLY A 108 6.29 26.12 27.38
CA GLY A 108 5.26 26.24 26.37
C GLY A 108 4.31 27.42 26.60
N THR A 109 3.32 27.57 25.71
CA THR A 109 2.32 28.63 25.80
C THR A 109 0.98 28.14 25.28
N ILE A 110 -0.12 28.54 25.92
CA ILE A 110 -1.48 28.37 25.38
C ILE A 110 -1.93 29.69 24.77
N LEU A 111 -2.40 29.63 23.53
CA LEU A 111 -3.01 30.75 22.82
C LEU A 111 -4.53 30.58 22.82
N LEU A 112 -5.23 31.65 23.18
CA LEU A 112 -6.68 31.78 23.06
C LEU A 112 -6.98 32.78 21.93
N GLN A 113 -7.28 32.25 20.75
CA GLN A 113 -7.48 33.04 19.53
C GLN A 113 -8.96 33.18 19.19
N GLN A 114 -9.34 34.27 18.54
CA GLN A 114 -10.68 34.43 17.98
C GLN A 114 -10.90 33.41 16.86
N VAL A 115 -12.15 32.98 16.69
CA VAL A 115 -12.56 32.17 15.56
C VAL A 115 -12.41 32.98 14.28
N ALA A 116 -11.57 32.52 13.35
CA ALA A 116 -11.36 33.18 12.07
C ALA A 116 -12.67 33.23 11.26
N GLY A 117 -13.07 34.44 10.83
CA GLY A 117 -14.31 34.66 10.09
C GLY A 117 -15.60 34.53 10.91
N ASP A 118 -15.52 34.72 12.23
CA ASP A 118 -16.61 34.77 13.23
C ASP A 118 -17.41 33.48 13.47
N ASP A 119 -17.52 32.57 12.49
CA ASP A 119 -18.24 31.31 12.64
C ASP A 119 -17.54 30.12 11.97
N LEU A 120 -17.27 29.06 12.72
CA LEU A 120 -16.71 27.81 12.20
C LEU A 120 -17.70 27.02 11.34
N ARG A 121 -19.02 27.26 11.46
CA ARG A 121 -20.04 26.57 10.63
C ARG A 121 -20.10 27.10 9.21
N ASP A 122 -19.79 28.38 9.03
CA ASP A 122 -19.83 29.05 7.73
C ASP A 122 -18.46 29.10 7.04
N ASN A 123 -17.40 28.66 7.71
CA ASN A 123 -16.03 28.65 7.20
C ASN A 123 -15.42 27.23 7.15
N ARG A 124 -14.31 27.08 6.42
CA ARG A 124 -13.54 25.83 6.26
C ARG A 124 -12.11 26.14 5.83
N THR A 125 -11.21 25.16 5.87
CA THR A 125 -9.88 25.34 5.30
C THR A 125 -9.93 25.29 3.77
N LEU A 126 -9.00 25.98 3.10
CA LEU A 126 -8.83 25.89 1.65
C LEU A 126 -8.49 24.45 1.22
N ALA A 127 -7.76 23.69 2.06
CA ALA A 127 -7.49 22.26 1.83
C ALA A 127 -8.79 21.44 1.67
N GLN A 128 -9.74 21.65 2.59
CA GLN A 128 -11.07 21.03 2.49
C GLN A 128 -11.82 21.51 1.25
N ALA A 129 -11.74 22.81 0.94
CA ALA A 129 -12.40 23.40 -0.20
C ALA A 129 -11.93 22.85 -1.56
N LEU A 130 -10.62 22.64 -1.71
CA LEU A 130 -10.00 22.07 -2.91
C LEU A 130 -10.27 20.57 -3.07
N SER A 131 -10.43 19.85 -1.96
CA SER A 131 -10.67 18.40 -1.96
C SER A 131 -12.10 18.02 -2.34
N GLU A 132 -13.04 18.96 -2.37
CA GLU A 132 -14.40 18.70 -2.82
C GLU A 132 -14.49 18.45 -4.34
N PRO A 133 -15.50 17.69 -4.79
CA PRO A 133 -15.79 17.56 -6.22
C PRO A 133 -15.96 18.93 -6.89
N GLY A 134 -15.15 19.21 -7.93
CA GLY A 134 -15.10 20.50 -8.62
C GLY A 134 -14.46 21.64 -7.81
N GLY A 135 -13.81 21.34 -6.69
CA GLY A 135 -13.18 22.30 -5.79
C GLY A 135 -12.16 23.19 -6.49
N TRP A 136 -11.26 22.59 -7.29
CA TRP A 136 -10.26 23.30 -8.10
C TRP A 136 -10.91 24.34 -9.02
N GLN A 137 -11.91 23.95 -9.80
CA GLN A 137 -12.62 24.87 -10.70
C GLN A 137 -13.30 26.02 -9.94
N ARG A 138 -13.90 25.74 -8.78
CA ARG A 138 -14.61 26.75 -7.97
C ARG A 138 -13.69 27.73 -7.25
N TRP A 139 -12.50 27.28 -6.83
CA TRP A 139 -11.65 28.03 -5.91
C TRP A 139 -10.40 28.63 -6.57
N THR A 140 -9.97 28.16 -7.73
CA THR A 140 -8.73 28.63 -8.38
C THR A 140 -8.67 30.15 -8.54
N ASP A 141 -9.74 30.79 -9.03
CA ASP A 141 -9.78 32.25 -9.21
C ASP A 141 -9.61 32.99 -7.88
N LYS A 142 -10.18 32.46 -6.80
CA LYS A 142 -10.05 33.04 -5.46
C LYS A 142 -8.66 32.87 -4.88
N VAL A 143 -8.03 31.71 -5.11
CA VAL A 143 -6.64 31.50 -4.68
C VAL A 143 -5.71 32.43 -5.45
N GLN A 144 -5.95 32.67 -6.74
CA GLN A 144 -5.25 33.69 -7.52
C GLN A 144 -5.43 35.09 -6.93
N THR A 145 -6.67 35.49 -6.62
CA THR A 145 -6.97 36.79 -5.99
C THR A 145 -6.25 36.92 -4.65
N LEU A 146 -6.36 35.92 -3.77
CA LEU A 146 -5.68 35.87 -2.48
C LEU A 146 -4.16 36.04 -2.65
N ALA A 147 -3.54 35.24 -3.53
CA ALA A 147 -2.10 35.32 -3.79
C ALA A 147 -1.69 36.71 -4.30
N GLY A 148 -2.54 37.35 -5.13
CA GLY A 148 -2.37 38.74 -5.55
C GLY A 148 -2.43 39.71 -4.36
N GLN A 149 -3.41 39.57 -3.47
CA GLN A 149 -3.58 40.43 -2.29
C GLN A 149 -2.41 40.33 -1.30
N LEU A 150 -1.74 39.17 -1.20
CA LEU A 150 -0.49 39.06 -0.42
C LEU A 150 0.62 39.95 -0.99
N LEU A 151 0.68 40.11 -2.31
CA LEU A 151 1.69 40.94 -2.99
C LEU A 151 1.29 42.42 -3.09
N THR A 152 0.00 42.73 -3.25
CA THR A 152 -0.49 44.10 -3.49
C THR A 152 -0.99 44.81 -2.24
N GLU A 153 -1.63 44.08 -1.32
CA GLU A 153 -2.28 44.64 -0.13
C GLU A 153 -1.45 44.40 1.13
N TRP A 154 -1.01 43.15 1.38
CA TRP A 154 -0.20 42.86 2.57
C TRP A 154 1.17 43.52 2.45
N ASN A 155 1.81 43.36 1.29
CA ASN A 155 3.03 44.05 0.89
C ASN A 155 2.72 45.31 0.09
N ALA A 156 1.90 46.21 0.65
CA ALA A 156 1.50 47.43 -0.04
C ALA A 156 2.73 48.24 -0.52
N GLY A 157 2.74 48.52 -1.83
CA GLY A 157 3.88 49.12 -2.53
C GLY A 157 4.88 48.06 -3.01
N VAL A 158 5.48 48.24 -4.19
CA VAL A 158 6.45 47.28 -4.73
C VAL A 158 7.82 47.56 -4.11
N PRO A 159 8.39 46.67 -3.27
CA PRO A 159 9.72 46.88 -2.72
C PRO A 159 10.74 47.01 -3.84
N THR A 160 11.79 47.82 -3.62
CA THR A 160 12.89 47.89 -4.57
C THR A 160 13.67 46.57 -4.52
N PRO A 161 13.88 45.88 -5.65
CA PRO A 161 14.60 44.62 -5.63
C PRO A 161 16.07 44.83 -5.28
N VAL A 162 16.57 44.06 -4.33
CA VAL A 162 17.98 44.03 -3.97
C VAL A 162 18.66 42.96 -4.81
N ARG A 163 19.87 43.27 -5.31
CA ARG A 163 20.70 42.29 -5.99
C ARG A 163 21.39 41.42 -4.94
N THR A 164 21.23 40.10 -5.04
CA THR A 164 21.69 39.16 -4.01
C THR A 164 22.20 37.89 -4.65
N ASP A 165 23.24 37.32 -4.06
CA ASP A 165 23.77 36.00 -4.41
C ASP A 165 22.71 34.90 -4.14
N ALA A 166 22.46 34.06 -5.16
CA ALA A 166 21.47 33.00 -5.15
C ALA A 166 21.70 32.00 -4.01
N LYS A 167 22.96 31.66 -3.74
CA LYS A 167 23.33 30.75 -2.65
C LYS A 167 22.95 31.35 -1.30
N SER A 168 23.33 32.60 -1.05
CA SER A 168 23.01 33.32 0.19
C SER A 168 21.51 33.42 0.41
N LEU A 169 20.75 33.68 -0.65
CA LEU A 169 19.30 33.76 -0.61
C LEU A 169 18.63 32.38 -0.44
N LEU A 170 19.14 31.34 -1.08
CA LEU A 170 18.68 29.96 -0.88
C LEU A 170 18.92 29.50 0.56
N ARG A 171 20.10 29.80 1.11
CA ARG A 171 20.43 29.51 2.51
C ARG A 171 19.50 30.23 3.49
N SER A 172 19.16 31.49 3.23
CA SER A 172 18.24 32.23 4.10
C SER A 172 16.83 31.63 4.09
N MET A 173 16.36 31.13 2.95
CA MET A 173 15.06 30.44 2.86
C MET A 173 15.07 29.07 3.57
N LEU A 174 16.14 28.28 3.41
CA LEU A 174 16.29 26.96 4.03
C LEU A 174 16.51 27.04 5.55
N GLY A 175 17.26 28.06 6.00
CA GLY A 175 17.66 28.28 7.38
C GLY A 175 18.81 27.38 7.84
N ASP A 176 19.73 27.93 8.64
CA ASP A 176 20.98 27.26 9.01
C ASP A 176 20.77 25.93 9.76
N PHE A 177 19.71 25.82 10.57
CA PHE A 177 19.42 24.58 11.30
C PHE A 177 19.16 23.39 10.36
N ARG A 178 18.41 23.60 9.27
CA ARG A 178 18.12 22.53 8.29
C ARG A 178 19.36 22.11 7.50
N LEU A 179 20.30 23.03 7.34
CA LEU A 179 21.56 22.85 6.62
C LEU A 179 22.69 22.31 7.49
N SER A 180 22.54 22.28 8.81
CA SER A 180 23.55 21.73 9.73
C SER A 180 23.75 20.23 9.51
N ASP A 181 24.87 19.67 9.98
CA ASP A 181 25.19 18.23 9.84
C ASP A 181 24.11 17.30 10.42
N ARG A 182 23.36 17.78 11.43
CA ARG A 182 22.21 17.06 12.03
C ARG A 182 20.86 17.57 11.52
N GLY A 183 20.87 18.42 10.52
CA GLY A 183 19.71 19.03 9.90
C GLY A 183 18.91 18.03 9.09
N ALA A 184 17.63 18.34 8.89
CA ALA A 184 16.71 17.47 8.16
C ALA A 184 17.14 17.21 6.72
N ILE A 185 17.76 18.20 6.04
CA ILE A 185 18.15 18.08 4.63
C ILE A 185 19.32 17.10 4.46
N PRO A 186 20.48 17.26 5.14
CA PRO A 186 21.57 16.28 5.06
C PRO A 186 21.16 14.89 5.53
N ALA A 187 20.36 14.80 6.60
CA ALA A 187 19.89 13.51 7.10
C ALA A 187 19.05 12.77 6.06
N TRP A 188 18.16 13.48 5.36
CA TRP A 188 17.33 12.90 4.31
C TRP A 188 18.15 12.55 3.07
N LEU A 189 19.02 13.46 2.61
CA LEU A 189 19.89 13.21 1.45
C LEU A 189 20.80 12.01 1.71
N GLY A 190 21.43 11.91 2.88
CA GLY A 190 22.30 10.77 3.22
C GLY A 190 21.58 9.42 3.19
N GLN A 191 20.26 9.40 3.38
CA GLN A 191 19.45 8.18 3.32
C GLN A 191 18.91 7.89 1.91
N ARG A 192 18.61 8.93 1.12
CA ARG A 192 17.80 8.79 -0.11
C ARG A 192 18.53 9.17 -1.40
N ALA A 193 19.55 10.00 -1.31
CA ALA A 193 20.40 10.48 -2.40
C ALA A 193 21.81 10.84 -1.85
N PRO A 194 22.55 9.88 -1.27
CA PRO A 194 23.85 10.14 -0.62
C PRO A 194 24.86 10.79 -1.56
N GLU A 195 24.78 10.49 -2.87
CA GLU A 195 25.58 11.10 -3.91
C GLU A 195 25.43 12.63 -3.97
N ALA A 196 24.30 13.18 -3.54
CA ALA A 196 24.09 14.62 -3.48
C ALA A 196 24.93 15.31 -2.40
N LEU A 197 25.40 14.56 -1.39
CA LEU A 197 26.28 15.05 -0.34
C LEU A 197 27.77 14.89 -0.68
N GLU A 198 28.10 14.15 -1.74
CA GLU A 198 29.49 13.95 -2.16
C GLU A 198 30.11 15.26 -2.67
N THR A 199 31.36 15.50 -2.28
CA THR A 199 32.09 16.71 -2.69
C THR A 199 32.38 16.66 -4.19
N GLY A 200 32.13 17.76 -4.90
CA GLY A 200 32.35 17.86 -6.35
C GLY A 200 31.18 17.37 -7.21
N ASN A 201 30.10 16.87 -6.59
CA ASN A 201 28.93 16.38 -7.33
C ASN A 201 27.87 17.48 -7.53
N SER A 202 28.17 18.43 -8.43
CA SER A 202 27.25 19.54 -8.75
C SER A 202 26.09 19.12 -9.66
N TRP A 203 26.17 17.98 -10.33
CA TRP A 203 25.15 17.52 -11.27
C TRP A 203 24.76 16.07 -11.00
N LEU A 204 23.48 15.82 -10.75
CA LEU A 204 22.90 14.52 -10.42
C LEU A 204 22.26 13.88 -11.65
N ASN A 205 22.48 12.59 -11.84
CA ASN A 205 21.73 11.82 -12.83
C ASN A 205 20.51 11.20 -12.12
N LEU A 206 19.31 11.64 -12.48
CA LEU A 206 18.06 11.12 -11.90
C LEU A 206 17.43 10.15 -12.91
N ALA A 207 16.96 8.98 -12.45
CA ALA A 207 16.55 7.86 -13.30
C ALA A 207 15.47 8.19 -14.36
N ASP A 208 14.61 9.18 -14.09
CA ASP A 208 13.51 9.59 -14.96
C ASP A 208 13.76 10.93 -15.70
N GLU A 209 14.99 11.46 -15.65
CA GLU A 209 15.34 12.73 -16.29
C GLU A 209 16.17 12.50 -17.56
N ARG A 210 15.92 13.30 -18.61
CA ARG A 210 16.60 13.17 -19.92
C ARG A 210 18.09 13.57 -19.90
N GLY A 211 18.62 13.98 -18.74
CA GLY A 211 20.01 14.37 -18.56
C GLY A 211 20.30 14.82 -17.13
N PRO A 212 21.58 15.16 -16.84
CA PRO A 212 22.01 15.60 -15.52
C PRO A 212 21.23 16.83 -15.04
N GLN A 213 20.83 16.81 -13.78
CA GLN A 213 20.14 17.91 -13.10
C GLN A 213 21.06 18.57 -12.08
N ALA A 214 20.95 19.88 -11.92
CA ALA A 214 21.75 20.59 -10.93
C ALA A 214 21.42 20.09 -9.52
N ASN A 215 22.45 19.83 -8.73
CA ASN A 215 22.33 19.43 -7.33
C ASN A 215 21.92 20.64 -6.47
N PRO A 216 20.68 20.69 -5.94
CA PRO A 216 20.22 21.84 -5.16
C PRO A 216 20.92 21.95 -3.81
N TRP A 217 21.45 20.84 -3.27
CA TRP A 217 22.32 20.87 -2.08
C TRP A 217 23.64 21.58 -2.37
N SER A 218 24.28 21.26 -3.50
CA SER A 218 25.53 21.90 -3.91
C SER A 218 25.36 23.43 -4.03
N LEU A 219 24.24 23.87 -4.62
CA LEU A 219 23.90 25.29 -4.77
C LEU A 219 23.74 26.03 -3.43
N ALA A 220 23.22 25.35 -2.39
CA ALA A 220 23.06 25.93 -1.04
C ALA A 220 24.31 25.77 -0.15
N SER A 221 25.18 24.82 -0.46
CA SER A 221 26.32 24.43 0.37
C SER A 221 27.45 25.47 0.32
N SER A 222 28.29 25.48 1.35
CA SER A 222 29.43 26.40 1.48
C SER A 222 30.44 26.30 0.33
N ARG A 223 30.46 25.19 -0.42
CA ARG A 223 31.42 24.95 -1.50
C ARG A 223 30.93 25.18 -2.93
N ASN A 224 29.68 25.66 -3.16
CA ASN A 224 29.09 25.96 -4.49
C ASN A 224 30.00 25.65 -5.69
N ASP A 225 29.96 24.39 -6.13
CA ASP A 225 30.86 23.87 -7.15
C ASP A 225 30.48 24.38 -8.57
N PHE A 226 29.44 25.22 -8.70
CA PHE A 226 29.00 25.82 -9.97
C PHE A 226 29.80 27.06 -10.40
N GLY A 227 30.88 27.44 -9.71
CA GLY A 227 31.78 28.52 -10.16
C GLY A 227 31.36 29.92 -9.71
N GLU A 228 31.10 30.84 -10.67
CA GLU A 228 30.79 32.25 -10.36
C GLU A 228 29.45 32.41 -9.59
N PRO A 229 29.33 33.42 -8.72
CA PRO A 229 28.08 33.70 -8.01
C PRO A 229 26.93 34.00 -8.98
N VAL A 230 25.81 33.30 -8.80
CA VAL A 230 24.57 33.56 -9.56
C VAL A 230 23.84 34.72 -8.89
N GLU A 231 23.66 35.81 -9.61
CA GLU A 231 23.15 37.07 -9.07
C GLU A 231 21.67 37.23 -9.42
N ILE A 232 20.81 37.27 -8.39
CA ILE A 232 19.35 37.32 -8.54
C ILE A 232 18.80 38.64 -7.98
N ARG A 233 17.69 39.12 -8.56
CA ARG A 233 16.93 40.24 -8.01
C ARG A 233 15.91 39.72 -7.01
N ASN A 234 16.08 40.10 -5.75
CA ASN A 234 15.26 39.68 -4.65
C ASN A 234 14.26 40.78 -4.26
N TRP A 235 12.97 40.47 -4.37
CA TRP A 235 11.91 41.24 -3.72
C TRP A 235 11.59 40.55 -2.39
N SER A 236 11.91 41.21 -1.29
CA SER A 236 11.60 40.73 0.06
C SER A 236 10.56 41.62 0.74
N GLY A 237 9.80 41.02 1.64
CA GLY A 237 8.80 41.71 2.45
C GLY A 237 8.14 40.76 3.44
N LEU A 238 6.88 41.03 3.74
CA LEU A 238 6.04 40.26 4.65
C LEU A 238 5.67 38.93 4.02
N THR A 239 5.99 37.83 4.69
CA THR A 239 5.61 36.47 4.30
C THR A 239 5.08 35.70 5.50
N HIS A 240 4.13 34.81 5.25
CA HIS A 240 3.63 33.85 6.22
C HIS A 240 4.66 32.77 6.55
N GLY A 241 5.42 32.29 5.56
CA GLY A 241 6.52 31.34 5.74
C GLY A 241 6.11 29.87 5.97
N ASP A 242 4.81 29.57 5.99
CA ASP A 242 4.22 28.21 6.04
C ASP A 242 2.81 28.23 5.42
N LEU A 243 2.65 28.96 4.31
CA LEU A 243 1.35 29.18 3.69
C LEU A 243 0.90 27.95 2.87
N HIS A 244 0.32 26.96 3.53
CA HIS A 244 -0.33 25.83 2.86
C HIS A 244 -1.86 25.97 2.90
N PRO A 245 -2.64 25.24 2.08
CA PRO A 245 -4.11 25.35 2.06
C PRO A 245 -4.81 25.08 3.40
N GLY A 246 -4.13 24.44 4.35
CA GLY A 246 -4.64 24.23 5.71
C GLY A 246 -4.61 25.49 6.58
N ASN A 247 -3.70 26.42 6.30
CA ASN A 247 -3.53 27.69 7.03
C ASN A 247 -4.34 28.85 6.42
N ILE A 248 -5.23 28.54 5.48
CA ILE A 248 -6.11 29.50 4.84
C ILE A 248 -7.54 29.09 5.13
N ILE A 249 -8.27 29.94 5.86
CA ILE A 249 -9.69 29.79 6.11
C ILE A 249 -10.46 30.56 5.05
N VAL A 250 -11.46 29.90 4.47
CA VAL A 250 -12.34 30.46 3.43
C VAL A 250 -13.82 30.18 3.78
N PRO A 251 -14.75 31.03 3.33
CA PRO A 251 -16.18 30.75 3.46
C PRO A 251 -16.59 29.45 2.76
N ARG A 252 -17.52 28.68 3.31
CA ARG A 252 -17.99 27.42 2.68
C ARG A 252 -18.63 27.66 1.32
N ARG A 253 -19.23 28.84 1.11
CA ARG A 253 -19.84 29.23 -0.18
C ARG A 253 -18.91 30.19 -0.92
N ALA A 254 -18.26 29.69 -1.96
CA ALA A 254 -17.37 30.49 -2.82
C ALA A 254 -18.04 31.77 -3.35
N GLN A 255 -19.35 31.74 -3.66
CA GLN A 255 -20.02 32.89 -4.27
C GLN A 255 -20.28 34.08 -3.32
N ARG A 256 -20.06 33.95 -2.00
CA ARG A 256 -20.54 34.96 -1.04
C ARG A 256 -19.55 36.11 -0.78
N THR A 257 -18.23 35.90 -0.81
CA THR A 257 -17.23 36.96 -0.63
C THR A 257 -15.84 36.56 -1.16
N ASP A 258 -14.93 37.52 -1.38
CA ASP A 258 -13.48 37.28 -1.56
C ASP A 258 -12.73 37.27 -0.21
N SER A 259 -13.45 37.00 0.88
CA SER A 259 -12.87 36.92 2.22
C SER A 259 -12.04 35.66 2.38
N PHE A 260 -10.91 35.81 3.05
CA PHE A 260 -10.08 34.73 3.53
C PHE A 260 -9.38 35.19 4.82
N TRP A 261 -8.98 34.23 5.63
CA TRP A 261 -8.20 34.47 6.85
C TRP A 261 -6.99 33.54 6.92
N LEU A 262 -5.85 34.10 7.26
CA LEU A 262 -4.61 33.36 7.50
C LEU A 262 -4.49 33.04 8.99
N ILE A 263 -4.12 31.79 9.26
CA ILE A 263 -3.93 31.24 10.61
C ILE A 263 -2.53 30.62 10.72
N ASP A 264 -2.04 30.40 11.94
CA ASP A 264 -0.69 29.89 12.19
C ASP A 264 0.45 30.76 11.61
N LEU A 265 0.57 31.98 12.13
CA LEU A 265 1.67 32.90 11.78
C LEU A 265 2.98 32.56 12.51
N SER A 266 3.16 31.31 12.93
CA SER A 266 4.33 30.90 13.70
C SER A 266 5.62 30.90 12.88
N ARG A 267 5.54 31.01 11.56
CA ARG A 267 6.68 31.16 10.63
C ARG A 267 6.76 32.54 9.96
N PHE A 268 5.95 33.50 10.40
CA PHE A 268 5.95 34.85 9.85
C PHE A 268 7.34 35.49 9.84
N ALA A 269 7.67 36.13 8.71
CA ALA A 269 8.89 36.91 8.52
C ALA A 269 8.53 38.25 7.88
N SER A 270 9.15 39.33 8.36
CA SER A 270 8.96 40.69 7.84
C SER A 270 9.89 41.04 6.67
N ASP A 271 10.90 40.21 6.42
CA ASP A 271 11.90 40.39 5.37
C ASP A 271 12.32 39.03 4.82
N SER A 272 11.49 38.49 3.91
CA SER A 272 11.72 37.20 3.25
C SER A 272 11.28 37.29 1.79
N PRO A 273 11.86 36.50 0.87
CA PRO A 273 11.49 36.50 -0.55
C PRO A 273 9.99 36.34 -0.77
N LEU A 274 9.38 37.29 -1.48
CA LEU A 274 7.93 37.33 -1.69
C LEU A 274 7.40 36.16 -2.55
N ALA A 275 8.25 35.55 -3.37
CA ALA A 275 7.89 34.35 -4.15
C ALA A 275 7.63 33.12 -3.27
N ARG A 276 8.12 33.12 -2.02
CA ARG A 276 8.12 31.96 -1.11
C ARG A 276 6.72 31.42 -0.85
N ASP A 277 5.82 32.28 -0.39
CA ASP A 277 4.46 31.89 0.01
C ASP A 277 3.66 31.35 -1.18
N GLN A 278 3.80 31.99 -2.34
CA GLN A 278 3.13 31.58 -3.57
C GLN A 278 3.60 30.19 -4.04
N VAL A 279 4.91 29.95 -4.00
CA VAL A 279 5.51 28.65 -4.35
C VAL A 279 5.09 27.58 -3.35
N TYR A 280 5.20 27.85 -2.05
CA TYR A 280 4.85 26.88 -1.02
C TYR A 280 3.37 26.52 -1.04
N LEU A 281 2.49 27.52 -1.23
CA LEU A 281 1.05 27.29 -1.42
C LEU A 281 0.76 26.45 -2.65
N CYS A 282 1.42 26.74 -3.78
CA CYS A 282 1.24 25.98 -5.01
C CYS A 282 1.68 24.52 -4.84
N LEU A 283 2.90 24.28 -4.35
CA LEU A 283 3.45 22.94 -4.15
C LEU A 283 2.60 22.11 -3.16
N THR A 284 2.20 22.70 -2.03
CA THR A 284 1.41 21.99 -1.02
C THR A 284 -0.04 21.77 -1.44
N ALA A 285 -0.63 22.64 -2.28
CA ALA A 285 -1.93 22.39 -2.90
C ALA A 285 -1.88 21.24 -3.91
N LEU A 286 -0.79 21.11 -4.65
CA LEU A 286 -0.58 20.03 -5.63
C LEU A 286 -0.27 18.67 -4.98
N GLY A 287 0.28 18.65 -3.75
CA GLY A 287 0.73 17.43 -3.06
C GLY A 287 -0.27 16.26 -3.06
N PRO A 288 -1.55 16.46 -2.67
CA PRO A 288 -2.57 15.42 -2.74
C PRO A 288 -2.82 14.88 -4.17
N ARG A 289 -2.68 15.73 -5.19
CA ARG A 289 -2.83 15.33 -6.59
C ARG A 289 -1.62 14.53 -7.07
N VAL A 290 -0.41 14.98 -6.74
CA VAL A 290 0.84 14.24 -7.02
C VAL A 290 0.78 12.83 -6.42
N ALA A 291 0.26 12.70 -5.19
CA ALA A 291 0.13 11.42 -4.51
C ALA A 291 -0.85 10.44 -5.20
N THR A 292 -1.75 10.93 -6.06
CA THR A 292 -2.80 10.13 -6.70
C THR A 292 -2.63 9.97 -8.21
N CYS A 293 -1.84 10.82 -8.88
CA CYS A 293 -1.61 10.75 -10.32
C CYS A 293 -0.41 9.85 -10.69
N GLY A 294 -0.42 9.32 -11.92
CA GLY A 294 0.65 8.46 -12.43
C GLY A 294 1.96 9.20 -12.73
N LEU A 295 3.06 8.48 -12.92
CA LEU A 295 4.40 9.06 -13.10
C LEU A 295 4.51 10.02 -14.30
N ASP A 296 3.84 9.72 -15.42
CA ASP A 296 3.81 10.63 -16.58
C ASP A 296 3.16 11.98 -16.25
N ALA A 297 2.03 11.94 -15.53
CA ALA A 297 1.35 13.14 -15.07
C ALA A 297 2.18 13.90 -14.02
N GLN A 298 2.90 13.18 -13.15
CA GLN A 298 3.84 13.82 -12.21
C GLN A 298 4.98 14.54 -12.93
N ALA A 299 5.52 13.96 -14.00
CA ALA A 299 6.57 14.57 -14.82
C ALA A 299 6.06 15.83 -15.54
N GLU A 300 4.88 15.75 -16.19
CA GLU A 300 4.25 16.93 -16.80
C GLU A 300 3.94 18.03 -15.77
N LEU A 301 3.61 17.66 -14.53
CA LEU A 301 3.36 18.64 -13.47
C LEU A 301 4.64 19.33 -13.01
N ILE A 302 5.78 18.62 -12.97
CA ILE A 302 7.08 19.26 -12.74
C ILE A 302 7.35 20.25 -13.86
N ASP A 303 7.23 19.83 -15.12
CA ASP A 303 7.44 20.69 -16.28
C ASP A 303 6.56 21.95 -16.20
N LEU A 304 5.28 21.78 -15.87
CA LEU A 304 4.33 22.88 -15.72
C LEU A 304 4.64 23.80 -14.54
N VAL A 305 5.13 23.29 -13.41
CA VAL A 305 5.51 24.13 -12.25
C VAL A 305 6.76 24.95 -12.54
N ILE A 306 7.72 24.39 -13.28
CA ILE A 306 8.95 25.07 -13.69
C ILE A 306 8.65 26.14 -14.76
N ASP A 307 7.91 25.76 -15.80
CA ASP A 307 7.53 26.64 -16.92
C ASP A 307 6.03 26.53 -17.24
N PRO A 308 5.18 27.30 -16.54
CA PRO A 308 3.72 27.21 -16.70
C PRO A 308 3.19 27.63 -18.07
N GLN A 309 3.99 28.38 -18.85
CA GLN A 309 3.56 28.98 -20.13
C GLN A 309 4.16 28.27 -21.34
N GLY A 310 5.32 27.62 -21.20
CA GLY A 310 5.96 26.86 -22.27
C GLY A 310 5.50 25.41 -22.41
N VAL A 311 4.64 24.93 -21.51
CA VAL A 311 4.20 23.52 -21.46
C VAL A 311 2.68 23.42 -21.58
N GLU A 312 2.23 22.58 -22.52
CA GLU A 312 0.83 22.16 -22.62
C GLU A 312 0.72 20.69 -22.20
N PRO A 313 0.22 20.40 -20.98
CA PRO A 313 0.19 19.04 -20.46
C PRO A 313 -0.92 18.22 -21.14
N LEU A 314 -0.62 16.97 -21.49
CA LEU A 314 -1.56 16.05 -22.16
C LEU A 314 -2.17 15.02 -21.20
N LYS A 315 -1.53 14.80 -20.05
CA LYS A 315 -1.88 13.78 -19.05
C LYS A 315 -2.44 14.35 -17.76
N LEU A 316 -2.43 15.68 -17.60
CA LEU A 316 -3.02 16.38 -16.46
C LEU A 316 -4.45 16.82 -16.73
N GLU A 317 -5.25 16.91 -15.67
CA GLU A 317 -6.56 17.56 -15.77
C GLU A 317 -6.41 19.07 -16.08
N PRO A 318 -7.25 19.62 -16.97
CA PRO A 318 -7.25 21.04 -17.31
C PRO A 318 -7.34 21.97 -16.08
N GLU A 319 -8.06 21.56 -15.05
CA GLU A 319 -8.25 22.33 -13.82
C GLU A 319 -6.95 22.45 -13.02
N VAL A 320 -6.15 21.39 -12.94
CA VAL A 320 -4.85 21.40 -12.26
C VAL A 320 -3.89 22.31 -13.03
N ALA A 321 -3.87 22.19 -14.36
CA ALA A 321 -3.01 23.04 -15.18
C ALA A 321 -3.40 24.52 -15.07
N THR A 322 -4.71 24.80 -15.07
CA THR A 322 -5.27 26.13 -14.87
C THR A 322 -4.88 26.70 -13.51
N PHE A 323 -4.89 25.88 -12.45
CA PHE A 323 -4.46 26.33 -11.12
C PHE A 323 -3.00 26.77 -11.09
N VAL A 324 -2.07 25.98 -11.62
CA VAL A 324 -0.64 26.35 -11.64
C VAL A 324 -0.42 27.64 -12.42
N ARG A 325 -1.06 27.77 -13.58
CA ARG A 325 -0.97 28.98 -14.42
C ARG A 325 -1.55 30.20 -13.72
N LYS A 326 -2.71 30.07 -13.08
CA LYS A 326 -3.35 31.16 -12.34
C LYS A 326 -2.55 31.57 -11.11
N MET A 327 -2.02 30.60 -10.37
CA MET A 327 -1.06 30.88 -9.31
C MET A 327 0.10 31.71 -9.84
N ARG A 328 0.81 31.27 -10.88
CA ARG A 328 1.92 32.02 -11.49
C ARG A 328 1.53 33.45 -11.88
N SER A 329 0.37 33.60 -12.53
CA SER A 329 -0.10 34.88 -13.07
C SER A 329 -0.35 35.97 -12.03
N ALA A 330 -0.57 35.62 -10.76
CA ALA A 330 -0.73 36.61 -9.68
C ALA A 330 0.53 37.49 -9.54
N GLY A 331 1.72 36.87 -9.54
CA GLY A 331 3.00 37.59 -9.50
C GLY A 331 3.32 38.32 -10.81
N ASP A 332 3.01 37.70 -11.95
CA ASP A 332 3.20 38.34 -13.26
C ASP A 332 2.35 39.62 -13.38
N SER A 333 1.11 39.59 -12.89
CA SER A 333 0.19 40.74 -12.88
C SER A 333 0.70 41.86 -11.96
N TRP A 334 1.26 41.51 -10.80
CA TRP A 334 1.79 42.48 -9.84
C TRP A 334 2.98 43.29 -10.41
N LEU A 335 3.83 42.64 -11.20
CA LEU A 335 5.02 43.27 -11.81
C LEU A 335 4.82 43.64 -13.30
N ALA A 336 3.60 43.50 -13.83
CA ALA A 336 3.29 43.77 -15.23
C ALA A 336 3.69 45.20 -15.65
N GLY A 337 4.18 45.35 -16.87
CA GLY A 337 4.59 46.64 -17.44
C GLY A 337 5.90 47.23 -16.91
N ARG A 338 6.59 46.55 -15.97
CA ARG A 338 7.85 47.04 -15.38
C ARG A 338 9.12 46.53 -16.06
N GLY A 339 9.00 45.57 -17.00
CA GLY A 339 10.14 45.00 -17.72
C GLY A 339 11.07 44.10 -16.87
N VAL A 340 10.56 43.54 -15.76
CA VAL A 340 11.35 42.76 -14.79
C VAL A 340 10.89 41.30 -14.64
N MET A 341 10.15 40.77 -15.61
CA MET A 341 9.55 39.42 -15.53
C MET A 341 10.60 38.31 -15.38
N SER A 342 11.69 38.34 -16.14
CA SER A 342 12.75 37.32 -16.06
C SER A 342 13.35 37.24 -14.65
N TYR A 343 13.63 38.40 -14.05
CA TYR A 343 14.13 38.48 -12.67
C TYR A 343 13.16 37.93 -11.63
N TRP A 344 11.85 38.13 -11.83
CA TRP A 344 10.82 37.54 -10.98
C TRP A 344 10.76 36.02 -11.14
N HIS A 345 10.92 35.55 -12.37
CA HIS A 345 10.93 34.11 -12.69
C HIS A 345 12.17 33.41 -12.10
N ASP A 346 13.33 34.06 -12.10
CA ASP A 346 14.53 33.57 -11.40
C ASP A 346 14.27 33.40 -9.89
N LEU A 347 13.60 34.37 -9.27
CA LEU A 347 13.26 34.31 -7.85
C LEU A 347 12.27 33.17 -7.56
N ILE A 348 11.32 32.90 -8.46
CA ILE A 348 10.41 31.75 -8.35
C ILE A 348 11.18 30.43 -8.46
N LEU A 349 12.12 30.30 -9.41
CA LEU A 349 12.93 29.08 -9.55
C LEU A 349 13.79 28.84 -8.30
N LEU A 350 14.37 29.89 -7.73
CA LEU A 350 15.10 29.76 -6.47
C LEU A 350 14.19 29.36 -5.30
N ALA A 351 12.98 29.93 -5.22
CA ALA A 351 11.99 29.56 -4.22
C ALA A 351 11.50 28.11 -4.40
N LEU A 352 11.29 27.64 -5.63
CA LEU A 352 10.98 26.24 -5.94
C LEU A 352 12.09 25.29 -5.49
N CYS A 353 13.34 25.72 -5.65
CA CYS A 353 14.51 25.01 -5.18
C CYS A 353 14.51 24.87 -3.64
N ALA A 354 14.27 25.98 -2.93
CA ALA A 354 14.23 26.02 -1.47
C ALA A 354 13.07 25.21 -0.90
N GLU A 355 11.85 25.47 -1.37
CA GLU A 355 10.65 24.84 -0.85
C GLU A 355 10.55 23.37 -1.25
N GLY A 356 11.03 23.00 -2.45
CA GLY A 356 11.19 21.60 -2.85
C GLY A 356 12.12 20.83 -1.90
N LEU A 357 13.27 21.40 -1.51
CA LEU A 357 14.16 20.79 -0.52
C LEU A 357 13.55 20.69 0.88
N ILE A 358 12.83 21.73 1.32
CA ILE A 358 12.14 21.73 2.62
C ILE A 358 11.07 20.63 2.65
N LEU A 359 10.26 20.53 1.60
CA LEU A 359 9.18 19.55 1.53
C LEU A 359 9.71 18.12 1.33
N ALA A 360 10.81 17.96 0.57
CA ALA A 360 11.48 16.66 0.39
C ALA A 360 12.09 16.12 1.70
N SER A 361 12.68 16.99 2.52
CA SER A 361 13.33 16.59 3.78
C SER A 361 12.38 16.51 4.98
N ARG A 362 11.10 16.88 4.81
CA ARG A 362 10.12 16.87 5.88
C ARG A 362 9.68 15.44 6.20
N ARG A 363 9.78 15.04 7.46
CA ARG A 363 9.44 13.68 7.92
C ARG A 363 7.98 13.29 7.70
N SER A 364 7.06 14.25 7.77
CA SER A 364 5.63 14.02 7.53
C SER A 364 5.25 13.92 6.05
N THR A 365 6.16 14.26 5.12
CA THR A 365 5.92 14.10 3.69
C THR A 365 6.09 12.63 3.30
N PRO A 366 5.13 12.01 2.60
CA PRO A 366 5.27 10.63 2.13
C PRO A 366 6.50 10.48 1.20
N PRO A 367 7.24 9.35 1.23
CA PRO A 367 8.48 9.19 0.47
C PRO A 367 8.36 9.45 -1.04
N ALA A 368 7.28 9.00 -1.68
CA ALA A 368 7.05 9.27 -3.11
C ALA A 368 6.94 10.78 -3.40
N LEU A 369 6.25 11.50 -2.52
CA LEU A 369 6.08 12.93 -2.61
C LEU A 369 7.39 13.67 -2.26
N GLN A 370 8.20 13.12 -1.34
CA GLN A 370 9.55 13.64 -1.07
C GLN A 370 10.43 13.59 -2.33
N THR A 371 10.42 12.46 -3.04
CA THR A 371 11.14 12.31 -4.31
C THR A 371 10.65 13.31 -5.36
N TRP A 372 9.32 13.49 -5.49
CA TRP A 372 8.76 14.46 -6.43
C TRP A 372 9.22 15.89 -6.10
N TYR A 373 9.14 16.33 -4.84
CA TYR A 373 9.62 17.65 -4.44
C TYR A 373 11.13 17.83 -4.64
N PHE A 374 11.92 16.78 -4.41
CA PHE A 374 13.36 16.82 -4.68
C PHE A 374 13.65 16.99 -6.18
N ARG A 375 12.90 16.30 -7.05
CA ARG A 375 12.98 16.49 -8.51
C ARG A 375 12.60 17.90 -8.92
N VAL A 376 11.53 18.47 -8.35
CA VAL A 376 11.18 19.89 -8.55
C VAL A 376 12.37 20.78 -8.17
N ALA A 377 13.01 20.54 -7.03
CA ALA A 377 14.14 21.35 -6.59
C ALA A 377 15.34 21.25 -7.55
N CYS A 378 15.65 20.04 -8.02
CA CYS A 378 16.74 19.81 -8.99
C CYS A 378 16.43 20.48 -10.34
N ARG A 379 15.21 20.32 -10.87
CA ARG A 379 14.78 20.93 -12.14
C ARG A 379 14.75 22.46 -12.06
N ALA A 380 14.33 23.02 -10.92
CA ALA A 380 14.35 24.46 -10.69
C ALA A 380 15.78 25.01 -10.63
N ALA A 381 16.70 24.30 -9.95
CA ALA A 381 18.12 24.66 -9.96
C ALA A 381 18.70 24.59 -11.39
N THR A 382 18.38 23.54 -12.15
CA THR A 382 18.84 23.39 -13.53
C THR A 382 18.36 24.53 -14.41
N ALA A 383 17.06 24.87 -14.34
CA ALA A 383 16.47 25.96 -15.12
C ALA A 383 17.08 27.31 -14.76
N LEU A 384 17.26 27.60 -13.46
CA LEU A 384 17.91 28.82 -12.99
C LEU A 384 19.35 28.93 -13.52
N LEU A 385 20.13 27.85 -13.43
CA LEU A 385 21.50 27.85 -13.91
C LEU A 385 21.57 27.95 -15.44
N ALA A 386 20.63 27.38 -16.20
CA ALA A 386 20.64 27.49 -17.66
C ALA A 386 20.59 28.94 -18.16
N GLU A 387 19.91 29.83 -17.43
CA GLU A 387 19.78 31.25 -17.77
C GLU A 387 21.03 32.07 -17.40
N HIS A 388 21.70 31.71 -16.30
CA HIS A 388 22.79 32.51 -15.71
C HIS A 388 24.20 31.92 -15.93
N TYR A 389 24.29 30.62 -16.21
CA TYR A 389 25.54 29.87 -16.33
C TYR A 389 25.83 29.51 -17.79
N ARG A 390 26.77 30.24 -18.43
CA ARG A 390 27.36 29.84 -19.71
C ARG A 390 28.67 29.08 -19.45
N PRO A 391 28.73 27.75 -19.63
CA PRO A 391 29.94 27.01 -19.29
C PRO A 391 31.10 27.42 -20.21
N ALA A 392 32.19 27.93 -19.62
CA ALA A 392 33.50 27.83 -20.23
C ALA A 392 33.88 26.35 -20.20
N THR A 393 33.92 25.71 -21.37
CA THR A 393 34.31 24.30 -21.58
C THR A 393 33.47 23.27 -20.81
N ARG A 394 32.53 22.61 -21.52
CA ARG A 394 32.00 21.30 -21.10
C ARG A 394 33.18 20.32 -21.00
N SER A 395 33.71 20.10 -19.80
CA SER A 395 34.54 18.93 -19.54
C SER A 395 33.62 17.72 -19.61
N SER A 396 33.71 17.01 -20.74
CA SER A 396 33.12 15.71 -20.97
C SER A 396 33.71 14.72 -19.95
N VAL A 397 33.06 14.55 -18.81
CA VAL A 397 33.21 13.31 -18.05
C VAL A 397 32.23 12.31 -18.67
N ALA A 398 32.79 11.30 -19.34
CA ALA A 398 32.04 10.17 -19.89
C ALA A 398 31.27 9.44 -18.75
N PRO A 399 30.11 8.84 -19.06
CA PRO A 399 29.18 8.34 -18.06
C PRO A 399 29.76 7.13 -17.33
N ALA A 400 30.04 7.28 -16.04
CA ALA A 400 30.09 6.13 -15.15
C ALA A 400 28.64 5.65 -14.97
N ALA A 401 28.26 4.65 -15.76
CA ALA A 401 27.10 3.83 -15.49
C ALA A 401 27.30 3.18 -14.10
N ILE A 402 26.40 3.49 -13.17
CA ILE A 402 25.74 2.59 -12.22
C ILE A 402 24.68 3.49 -11.53
N ILE A 403 23.47 3.51 -12.07
CA ILE A 403 22.26 3.66 -11.25
C ILE A 403 21.55 2.32 -11.35
N GLU A 404 22.12 1.33 -10.66
CA GLU A 404 21.37 0.20 -10.14
C GLU A 404 21.46 0.29 -8.62
N ARG A 405 20.67 1.20 -8.06
CA ARG A 405 20.21 1.26 -6.66
C ARG A 405 19.55 2.62 -6.49
N VAL A 406 18.21 2.62 -6.48
CA VAL A 406 17.26 3.64 -5.93
C VAL A 406 15.91 3.60 -6.69
N GLY A 407 15.79 2.86 -7.80
CA GLY A 407 14.49 2.37 -8.31
C GLY A 407 13.86 1.24 -7.46
N SER A 408 14.39 1.00 -6.25
CA SER A 408 14.06 -0.12 -5.37
C SER A 408 13.97 0.33 -3.91
N ALA A 409 13.24 1.40 -3.64
CA ALA A 409 12.74 1.66 -2.29
C ALA A 409 11.21 1.74 -2.40
N ALA A 410 10.56 0.83 -1.68
CA ALA A 410 9.13 0.55 -1.73
C ALA A 410 8.26 1.79 -1.87
N ALA A 411 7.26 1.68 -2.76
CA ALA A 411 6.06 2.50 -2.70
C ALA A 411 5.55 2.54 -1.25
N PRO A 412 4.93 3.66 -0.78
CA PRO A 412 4.36 3.68 0.56
C PRO A 412 3.44 2.46 0.75
N PRO A 413 3.28 1.95 1.99
CA PRO A 413 2.42 0.80 2.28
C PRO A 413 1.09 0.81 1.52
N LEU A 414 0.48 2.01 1.49
CA LEU A 414 -0.80 2.34 0.86
C LEU A 414 -0.85 2.31 -0.68
N LEU A 415 0.28 2.17 -1.38
CA LEU A 415 0.36 2.14 -2.86
C LEU A 415 1.15 0.95 -3.42
N ALA A 416 1.77 0.13 -2.56
CA ALA A 416 2.53 -1.02 -3.00
C ALA A 416 1.63 -2.07 -3.66
N GLY A 417 0.45 -2.35 -3.09
CA GLY A 417 -0.54 -3.25 -3.70
C GLY A 417 -0.90 -2.87 -5.15
N PRO A 418 -1.47 -1.67 -5.40
CA PRO A 418 -1.84 -1.24 -6.75
C PRO A 418 -0.67 -1.17 -7.75
N ARG A 419 0.55 -0.81 -7.30
CA ARG A 419 1.74 -0.84 -8.17
C ARG A 419 2.10 -2.27 -8.56
N LEU A 420 2.14 -3.19 -7.60
CA LEU A 420 2.46 -4.59 -7.83
C LEU A 420 1.43 -5.26 -8.75
N LEU A 421 0.15 -4.89 -8.63
CA LEU A 421 -0.90 -5.35 -9.56
C LEU A 421 -0.66 -4.88 -11.00
N ARG A 422 -0.28 -3.61 -11.20
CA ARG A 422 0.06 -3.08 -12.53
C ARG A 422 1.32 -3.71 -13.11
N GLU A 423 2.32 -3.94 -12.27
CA GLU A 423 3.56 -4.62 -12.67
C GLU A 423 3.27 -6.07 -13.07
N ALA A 424 2.47 -6.79 -12.28
CA ALA A 424 2.01 -8.14 -12.59
C ALA A 424 1.22 -8.18 -13.91
N GLU A 425 0.34 -7.20 -14.17
CA GLU A 425 -0.37 -7.08 -15.46
C GLU A 425 0.63 -6.90 -16.62
N ARG A 426 1.58 -5.97 -16.49
CA ARG A 426 2.59 -5.70 -17.52
C ARG A 426 3.40 -6.94 -17.83
N LEU A 427 3.87 -7.66 -16.81
CA LEU A 427 4.64 -8.90 -16.96
C LEU A 427 3.79 -10.00 -17.58
N ALA A 428 2.54 -10.18 -17.13
CA ALA A 428 1.63 -11.15 -17.70
C ALA A 428 1.44 -10.93 -19.21
N ARG A 429 1.25 -9.67 -19.66
CA ARG A 429 1.12 -9.32 -21.08
C ARG A 429 2.38 -9.64 -21.90
N GLN A 430 3.56 -9.62 -21.29
CA GLN A 430 4.85 -9.87 -21.93
C GLN A 430 5.19 -11.37 -22.06
N ILE A 431 4.42 -12.25 -21.43
CA ILE A 431 4.64 -13.70 -21.53
C ILE A 431 4.44 -14.15 -22.99
N PRO A 432 5.45 -14.79 -23.63
CA PRO A 432 5.36 -15.19 -25.03
C PRO A 432 4.33 -16.29 -25.30
N SER A 433 4.18 -17.24 -24.36
CA SER A 433 3.22 -18.33 -24.47
C SER A 433 1.80 -17.81 -24.25
N GLU A 434 0.92 -17.98 -25.24
CA GLU A 434 -0.46 -17.51 -25.18
C GLU A 434 -1.23 -18.13 -24.01
N VAL A 435 -1.04 -19.44 -23.77
CA VAL A 435 -1.66 -20.16 -22.65
C VAL A 435 -1.17 -19.65 -21.29
N GLN A 436 0.15 -19.46 -21.14
CA GLN A 436 0.72 -18.93 -19.88
C GLN A 436 0.33 -17.47 -19.65
N ARG A 437 0.27 -16.67 -20.72
CA ARG A 437 -0.22 -15.28 -20.68
C ARG A 437 -1.69 -15.22 -20.28
N GLY A 438 -2.55 -16.03 -20.89
CA GLY A 438 -3.96 -16.12 -20.55
C GLY A 438 -4.16 -16.47 -19.08
N SER A 439 -3.47 -17.51 -18.60
CA SER A 439 -3.50 -17.91 -17.19
C SER A 439 -3.02 -16.80 -16.25
N ALA A 440 -1.90 -16.14 -16.58
CA ALA A 440 -1.37 -15.03 -15.79
C ALA A 440 -2.33 -13.83 -15.73
N LEU A 441 -2.94 -13.46 -16.86
CA LEU A 441 -3.93 -12.39 -16.94
C LEU A 441 -5.20 -12.72 -16.15
N ALA A 442 -5.64 -13.98 -16.13
CA ALA A 442 -6.77 -14.40 -15.33
C ALA A 442 -6.53 -14.22 -13.82
N GLU A 443 -5.33 -14.57 -13.34
CA GLU A 443 -4.95 -14.36 -11.94
C GLU A 443 -4.81 -12.87 -11.58
N VAL A 444 -4.25 -12.07 -12.50
CA VAL A 444 -4.19 -10.60 -12.34
C VAL A 444 -5.60 -10.02 -12.26
N ALA A 445 -6.51 -10.40 -13.16
CA ALA A 445 -7.88 -9.92 -13.17
C ALA A 445 -8.60 -10.21 -11.84
N LYS A 446 -8.46 -11.44 -11.33
CA LYS A 446 -9.01 -11.82 -10.02
C LYS A 446 -8.45 -10.94 -8.88
N ALA A 447 -7.15 -10.64 -8.88
CA ALA A 447 -6.53 -9.84 -7.84
C ALA A 447 -6.91 -8.33 -7.92
N VAL A 448 -7.13 -7.81 -9.13
CA VAL A 448 -7.56 -6.43 -9.38
C VAL A 448 -9.04 -6.22 -8.99
N ALA A 449 -9.88 -7.26 -9.14
CA ALA A 449 -11.32 -7.20 -8.92
C ALA A 449 -11.75 -6.63 -7.56
N THR A 450 -10.95 -6.82 -6.51
CA THR A 450 -11.23 -6.32 -5.15
C THR A 450 -11.27 -4.80 -5.08
N THR A 451 -10.47 -4.12 -5.91
CA THR A 451 -10.31 -2.65 -5.84
C THR A 451 -10.85 -1.93 -7.09
N GLN A 452 -10.76 -2.56 -8.26
CA GLN A 452 -11.05 -1.96 -9.56
C GLN A 452 -11.75 -3.00 -10.45
N PRO A 453 -13.04 -3.30 -10.19
CA PRO A 453 -13.76 -4.36 -10.90
C PRO A 453 -13.93 -4.09 -12.40
N ASP A 454 -13.98 -2.82 -12.83
CA ASP A 454 -14.02 -2.45 -14.24
C ASP A 454 -12.70 -2.78 -14.96
N ASP A 455 -11.56 -2.52 -14.32
CA ASP A 455 -10.25 -2.89 -14.88
C ASP A 455 -10.05 -4.40 -14.89
N ALA A 456 -10.54 -5.10 -13.87
CA ALA A 456 -10.50 -6.56 -13.85
C ALA A 456 -11.24 -7.17 -15.04
N GLU A 457 -12.42 -6.65 -15.39
CA GLU A 457 -13.17 -7.06 -16.58
C GLU A 457 -12.41 -6.75 -17.87
N ARG A 458 -11.81 -5.56 -17.98
CA ARG A 458 -10.96 -5.20 -19.13
C ARG A 458 -9.78 -6.16 -19.29
N ILE A 459 -9.16 -6.59 -18.19
CA ILE A 459 -8.06 -7.55 -18.21
C ILE A 459 -8.58 -8.93 -18.65
N ALA A 460 -9.72 -9.37 -18.12
CA ALA A 460 -10.36 -10.64 -18.51
C ALA A 460 -10.75 -10.66 -20.00
N ASP A 461 -11.21 -9.55 -20.57
CA ASP A 461 -11.50 -9.46 -22.01
C ASP A 461 -10.23 -9.50 -22.87
N SER A 462 -9.09 -9.07 -22.32
CA SER A 462 -7.80 -9.11 -23.02
C SER A 462 -7.14 -10.49 -23.10
N THR A 463 -7.73 -11.53 -22.50
CA THR A 463 -7.30 -12.92 -22.70
C THR A 463 -7.58 -13.43 -24.12
N GLY A 464 -8.40 -12.72 -24.90
CA GLY A 464 -8.60 -12.97 -26.32
C GLY A 464 -9.33 -14.29 -26.60
N THR A 465 -8.75 -15.11 -27.47
CA THR A 465 -9.31 -16.40 -27.92
C THR A 465 -9.02 -17.57 -26.98
N ASP A 466 -8.24 -17.35 -25.91
CA ASP A 466 -8.07 -18.35 -24.86
C ASP A 466 -9.33 -18.38 -23.97
N PHE A 467 -10.28 -19.22 -24.37
CA PHE A 467 -11.55 -19.40 -23.67
C PHE A 467 -11.38 -20.04 -22.28
N VAL A 468 -10.32 -20.83 -22.06
CA VAL A 468 -10.00 -21.41 -20.75
C VAL A 468 -9.61 -20.28 -19.79
N ALA A 469 -8.65 -19.44 -20.20
CA ALA A 469 -8.24 -18.27 -19.43
C ALA A 469 -9.38 -17.27 -19.22
N ARG A 470 -10.20 -17.04 -20.26
CA ARG A 470 -11.35 -16.11 -20.17
C ARG A 470 -12.39 -16.59 -19.16
N ALA A 471 -12.76 -17.87 -19.21
CA ALA A 471 -13.69 -18.45 -18.24
C ALA A 471 -13.12 -18.38 -16.82
N ALA A 472 -11.84 -18.72 -16.64
CA ALA A 472 -11.15 -18.62 -15.36
C ALA A 472 -11.11 -17.18 -14.79
N ALA A 473 -10.81 -16.20 -15.63
CA ALA A 473 -10.78 -14.79 -15.25
C ALA A 473 -12.16 -14.29 -14.78
N LEU A 474 -13.19 -14.53 -15.59
CA LEU A 474 -14.56 -14.10 -15.29
C LEU A 474 -15.10 -14.76 -14.02
N THR A 475 -14.85 -16.07 -13.83
CA THR A 475 -15.20 -16.78 -12.59
C THR A 475 -14.42 -16.24 -11.40
N GLY A 476 -13.12 -15.94 -11.57
CA GLY A 476 -12.27 -15.35 -10.54
C GLY A 476 -12.79 -14.00 -10.07
N ILE A 477 -13.11 -13.09 -10.99
CA ILE A 477 -13.70 -11.77 -10.67
C ILE A 477 -15.03 -11.95 -9.95
N ALA A 478 -15.92 -12.80 -10.48
CA ALA A 478 -17.22 -13.05 -9.87
C ALA A 478 -17.10 -13.57 -8.43
N SER A 479 -16.11 -14.43 -8.15
CA SER A 479 -15.88 -14.94 -6.79
C SER A 479 -15.52 -13.86 -5.77
N VAL A 480 -14.85 -12.79 -6.21
CA VAL A 480 -14.52 -11.65 -5.34
C VAL A 480 -15.73 -10.75 -5.14
N LEU A 481 -16.57 -10.59 -6.17
CA LEU A 481 -17.72 -9.69 -6.15
C LEU A 481 -19.00 -10.31 -5.58
N VAL A 482 -19.04 -11.63 -5.34
CA VAL A 482 -20.25 -12.36 -4.96
C VAL A 482 -20.98 -11.77 -3.74
N GLN A 483 -20.21 -11.25 -2.76
CA GLN A 483 -20.75 -10.64 -1.53
C GLN A 483 -21.06 -9.13 -1.65
N GLY A 484 -20.47 -8.41 -2.61
CA GLY A 484 -20.57 -6.95 -2.74
C GLY A 484 -21.41 -6.45 -3.92
N ASP A 485 -21.48 -7.22 -5.01
CA ASP A 485 -22.23 -6.91 -6.22
C ASP A 485 -22.72 -8.21 -6.89
N ALA A 486 -23.75 -8.81 -6.29
CA ALA A 486 -24.34 -10.07 -6.74
C ALA A 486 -24.87 -10.00 -8.19
N THR A 487 -25.36 -8.84 -8.63
CA THR A 487 -25.89 -8.66 -10.00
C THR A 487 -24.75 -8.76 -11.01
N ARG A 488 -23.63 -8.08 -10.75
CA ARG A 488 -22.43 -8.14 -11.58
C ARG A 488 -21.78 -9.51 -11.54
N ALA A 489 -21.64 -10.13 -10.37
CA ALA A 489 -21.13 -11.49 -10.22
C ALA A 489 -21.95 -12.49 -11.04
N ASN A 490 -23.29 -12.46 -10.95
CA ASN A 490 -24.15 -13.36 -11.73
C ASN A 490 -24.01 -13.16 -13.25
N ARG A 491 -23.93 -11.91 -13.71
CA ARG A 491 -23.66 -11.58 -15.13
C ARG A 491 -22.32 -12.13 -15.60
N LEU A 492 -21.27 -11.98 -14.80
CA LEU A 492 -19.92 -12.49 -15.10
C LEU A 492 -19.90 -14.02 -15.14
N LEU A 493 -20.59 -14.71 -14.23
CA LEU A 493 -20.71 -16.17 -14.25
C LEU A 493 -21.46 -16.68 -15.48
N ALA A 494 -22.50 -15.96 -15.93
CA ALA A 494 -23.16 -16.26 -17.18
C ALA A 494 -22.25 -16.06 -18.41
N GLN A 495 -21.35 -15.07 -18.38
CA GLN A 495 -20.32 -14.88 -19.40
C GLN A 495 -19.25 -15.98 -19.34
N ALA A 496 -18.81 -16.38 -18.14
CA ALA A 496 -17.86 -17.47 -17.95
C ALA A 496 -18.41 -18.79 -18.52
N ALA A 497 -19.68 -19.10 -18.26
CA ALA A 497 -20.33 -20.28 -18.83
C ALA A 497 -20.45 -20.20 -20.37
N ARG A 498 -20.65 -19.00 -20.94
CA ARG A 498 -20.60 -18.80 -22.40
C ARG A 498 -19.21 -19.07 -22.95
N ALA A 499 -18.15 -18.55 -22.32
CA ALA A 499 -16.78 -18.79 -22.72
C ALA A 499 -16.42 -20.28 -22.62
N ALA A 500 -16.81 -20.95 -21.52
CA ALA A 500 -16.54 -22.38 -21.32
C ALA A 500 -17.13 -23.26 -22.43
N ARG A 501 -18.29 -22.89 -23.00
CA ARG A 501 -18.89 -23.63 -24.13
C ARG A 501 -18.09 -23.58 -25.42
N HIS A 502 -17.16 -22.63 -25.55
CA HIS A 502 -16.26 -22.52 -26.70
C HIS A 502 -14.92 -23.25 -26.48
N ILE A 503 -14.69 -23.84 -25.31
CA ILE A 503 -13.52 -24.70 -25.05
C ILE A 503 -13.74 -26.04 -25.78
N ALA A 504 -12.79 -26.41 -26.64
CA ALA A 504 -12.87 -27.62 -27.46
C ALA A 504 -12.59 -28.90 -26.68
N ASP A 505 -11.72 -28.83 -25.67
CA ASP A 505 -11.43 -29.96 -24.80
C ASP A 505 -12.55 -30.15 -23.77
N GLY A 506 -13.21 -31.32 -23.79
CA GLY A 506 -14.37 -31.61 -22.94
C GLY A 506 -14.04 -31.62 -21.44
N ARG A 507 -12.80 -31.97 -21.07
CA ARG A 507 -12.34 -31.95 -19.67
C ARG A 507 -12.16 -30.51 -19.19
N GLU A 508 -11.44 -29.67 -19.92
CA GLU A 508 -11.25 -28.25 -19.60
C GLU A 508 -12.58 -27.48 -19.59
N GLN A 509 -13.48 -27.78 -20.53
CA GLN A 509 -14.83 -27.23 -20.56
C GLN A 509 -15.58 -27.55 -19.26
N ALA A 510 -15.60 -28.82 -18.86
CA ALA A 510 -16.32 -29.24 -17.67
C ALA A 510 -15.71 -28.65 -16.40
N ILE A 511 -14.38 -28.57 -16.29
CA ILE A 511 -13.69 -27.90 -15.18
C ILE A 511 -14.10 -26.43 -15.09
N ALA A 512 -14.12 -25.70 -16.21
CA ALA A 512 -14.53 -24.30 -16.25
C ALA A 512 -15.99 -24.10 -15.82
N LEU A 513 -16.92 -24.94 -16.31
CA LEU A 513 -18.33 -24.89 -15.94
C LEU A 513 -18.55 -25.19 -14.45
N VAL A 514 -17.87 -26.19 -13.90
CA VAL A 514 -18.01 -26.54 -12.48
C VAL A 514 -17.42 -25.45 -11.58
N ARG A 515 -16.29 -24.84 -11.96
CA ARG A 515 -15.74 -23.69 -11.23
C ARG A 515 -16.72 -22.51 -11.20
N ALA A 516 -17.32 -22.17 -12.34
CA ALA A 516 -18.35 -21.13 -12.40
C ALA A 516 -19.59 -21.48 -11.57
N ALA A 517 -20.04 -22.73 -11.63
CA ALA A 517 -21.18 -23.23 -10.85
C ALA A 517 -20.90 -23.16 -9.33
N THR A 518 -19.67 -23.42 -8.91
CA THR A 518 -19.25 -23.36 -7.50
C THR A 518 -19.46 -21.95 -6.93
N VAL A 519 -19.07 -20.91 -7.67
CA VAL A 519 -19.32 -19.52 -7.25
C VAL A 519 -20.81 -19.16 -7.36
N LEU A 520 -21.49 -19.65 -8.41
CA LEU A 520 -22.92 -19.41 -8.59
C LEU A 520 -23.76 -20.02 -7.47
N ALA A 521 -23.31 -21.10 -6.84
CA ALA A 521 -24.04 -21.78 -5.77
C ALA A 521 -24.31 -20.90 -4.55
N GLU A 522 -23.53 -19.84 -4.32
CA GLU A 522 -23.78 -18.84 -3.29
C GLU A 522 -24.96 -17.92 -3.64
N LEU A 523 -25.25 -17.72 -4.93
CA LEU A 523 -26.29 -16.79 -5.42
C LEU A 523 -27.56 -17.52 -5.89
N ASP A 524 -27.40 -18.63 -6.61
CA ASP A 524 -28.45 -19.45 -7.19
C ASP A 524 -28.01 -20.94 -7.20
N PRO A 525 -28.28 -21.68 -6.10
CA PRO A 525 -28.02 -23.12 -6.02
C PRO A 525 -28.62 -23.92 -7.17
N THR A 526 -29.82 -23.54 -7.62
CA THR A 526 -30.50 -24.24 -8.72
C THR A 526 -29.81 -23.93 -10.06
N GLY A 527 -29.35 -22.70 -10.25
CA GLY A 527 -28.54 -22.26 -11.38
C GLY A 527 -27.19 -22.96 -11.46
N ALA A 528 -26.53 -23.15 -10.31
CA ALA A 528 -25.30 -23.94 -10.22
C ALA A 528 -25.53 -25.39 -10.67
N GLU A 529 -26.60 -26.04 -10.21
CA GLU A 529 -26.96 -27.38 -10.68
C GLU A 529 -27.21 -27.44 -12.19
N ARG A 530 -27.96 -26.47 -12.74
CA ARG A 530 -28.21 -26.37 -14.19
C ARG A 530 -26.92 -26.17 -14.97
N MET A 531 -26.02 -25.33 -14.48
CA MET A 531 -24.73 -25.06 -15.11
C MET A 531 -23.83 -26.31 -15.14
N VAL A 532 -23.84 -27.08 -14.05
CA VAL A 532 -23.15 -28.39 -14.01
C VAL A 532 -23.76 -29.39 -14.97
N ALA A 533 -25.08 -29.39 -15.17
CA ALA A 533 -25.72 -30.28 -16.14
C ALA A 533 -25.25 -30.03 -17.58
N LEU A 534 -24.67 -28.86 -17.87
CA LEU A 534 -24.04 -28.55 -19.16
C LEU A 534 -22.66 -29.19 -19.34
N ALA A 535 -22.04 -29.74 -18.29
CA ALA A 535 -20.83 -30.54 -18.40
C ALA A 535 -21.20 -31.94 -18.92
N THR A 536 -21.22 -32.08 -20.24
CA THR A 536 -21.81 -33.23 -20.96
C THR A 536 -20.91 -34.46 -21.01
N GLU A 537 -19.58 -34.33 -20.93
CA GLU A 537 -18.66 -35.47 -21.06
C GLU A 537 -18.24 -36.06 -19.70
N PRO A 538 -18.27 -37.40 -19.50
CA PRO A 538 -17.55 -38.06 -18.42
C PRO A 538 -16.04 -37.95 -18.65
N PHE A 539 -15.29 -37.50 -17.64
CA PHE A 539 -13.82 -37.42 -17.68
C PHE A 539 -13.24 -37.77 -16.32
N ALA A 540 -12.00 -38.24 -16.29
CA ALA A 540 -11.27 -38.49 -15.05
C ALA A 540 -11.10 -37.18 -14.25
N GLY A 541 -11.65 -37.14 -13.03
CA GLY A 541 -11.68 -35.95 -12.17
C GLY A 541 -13.02 -35.22 -12.13
N ARG A 542 -14.06 -35.70 -12.85
CA ARG A 542 -15.43 -35.16 -12.78
C ARG A 542 -16.01 -35.27 -11.38
N GLY A 543 -15.81 -36.40 -10.71
CA GLY A 543 -16.28 -36.60 -9.34
C GLY A 543 -15.64 -35.60 -8.37
N SER A 544 -14.34 -35.33 -8.54
CA SER A 544 -13.60 -34.35 -7.75
C SER A 544 -14.07 -32.91 -8.00
N ALA A 545 -14.32 -32.55 -9.25
CA ALA A 545 -14.87 -31.23 -9.58
C ALA A 545 -16.25 -31.02 -8.94
N LEU A 546 -17.13 -32.02 -9.04
CA LEU A 546 -18.47 -31.95 -8.46
C LEU A 546 -18.47 -31.97 -6.93
N ALA A 547 -17.53 -32.66 -6.30
CA ALA A 547 -17.38 -32.67 -4.84
C ALA A 547 -17.09 -31.26 -4.27
N ASN A 548 -16.33 -30.42 -4.99
CA ASN A 548 -16.14 -29.01 -4.59
C ASN A 548 -17.46 -28.24 -4.56
N LEU A 549 -18.33 -28.46 -5.56
CA LEU A 549 -19.66 -27.86 -5.58
C LEU A 549 -20.55 -28.41 -4.45
N VAL A 550 -20.46 -29.71 -4.15
CA VAL A 550 -21.17 -30.32 -3.00
C VAL A 550 -20.78 -29.64 -1.70
N ALA A 551 -19.49 -29.38 -1.48
CA ALA A 551 -19.01 -28.72 -0.27
C ALA A 551 -19.55 -27.29 -0.12
N VAL A 552 -19.68 -26.53 -1.22
CA VAL A 552 -20.28 -25.18 -1.18
C VAL A 552 -21.79 -25.26 -0.96
N LEU A 553 -22.50 -26.11 -1.70
CA LEU A 553 -23.94 -26.31 -1.54
C LEU A 553 -24.30 -26.86 -0.17
N ALA A 554 -23.40 -27.58 0.51
CA ALA A 554 -23.63 -28.10 1.84
C ALA A 554 -24.04 -27.00 2.84
N VAL A 555 -23.52 -25.79 2.63
CA VAL A 555 -23.75 -24.62 3.48
C VAL A 555 -25.04 -23.89 3.07
N THR A 556 -25.38 -23.87 1.78
CA THR A 556 -26.48 -23.02 1.24
C THR A 556 -27.75 -23.79 0.90
N ASP A 557 -27.66 -25.02 0.41
CA ASP A 557 -28.76 -25.91 0.07
C ASP A 557 -28.35 -27.39 0.21
N ARG A 558 -28.67 -27.96 1.38
CA ARG A 558 -28.42 -29.36 1.71
C ARG A 558 -29.03 -30.33 0.69
N ALA A 559 -30.22 -30.05 0.16
CA ALA A 559 -30.89 -30.95 -0.77
C ALA A 559 -30.18 -30.95 -2.14
N ALA A 560 -29.77 -29.78 -2.60
CA ALA A 560 -28.93 -29.63 -3.80
C ALA A 560 -27.59 -30.34 -3.65
N ALA A 561 -26.91 -30.14 -2.51
CA ALA A 561 -25.64 -30.79 -2.20
C ALA A 561 -25.75 -32.32 -2.30
N LEU A 562 -26.80 -32.90 -1.71
CA LEU A 562 -27.02 -34.34 -1.78
C LEU A 562 -27.31 -34.82 -3.21
N ARG A 563 -28.13 -34.12 -3.99
CA ARG A 563 -28.41 -34.46 -5.40
C ARG A 563 -27.14 -34.43 -6.27
N VAL A 564 -26.32 -33.40 -6.11
CA VAL A 564 -25.04 -33.28 -6.84
C VAL A 564 -24.07 -34.38 -6.40
N ALA A 565 -24.02 -34.72 -5.10
CA ALA A 565 -23.18 -35.81 -4.60
C ALA A 565 -23.59 -37.18 -5.18
N GLU A 566 -24.88 -37.44 -5.39
CA GLU A 566 -25.30 -38.70 -6.05
C GLU A 566 -24.80 -38.75 -7.49
N LYS A 567 -24.93 -37.64 -8.23
CA LYS A 567 -24.43 -37.52 -9.60
C LYS A 567 -22.91 -37.65 -9.67
N ALA A 568 -22.19 -37.11 -8.69
CA ALA A 568 -20.73 -37.19 -8.59
C ALA A 568 -20.24 -38.61 -8.28
N ALA A 569 -20.98 -39.36 -7.45
CA ALA A 569 -20.62 -40.73 -7.09
C ALA A 569 -21.00 -41.76 -8.17
N ALA A 570 -21.92 -41.42 -9.07
CA ALA A 570 -22.37 -42.30 -10.14
C ALA A 570 -21.28 -42.47 -11.21
N GLY A 571 -20.78 -43.70 -11.37
CA GLY A 571 -19.71 -44.01 -12.34
C GLY A 571 -18.31 -43.57 -11.92
N ALA A 572 -18.14 -42.96 -10.74
CA ALA A 572 -16.86 -42.54 -10.20
C ALA A 572 -15.95 -43.72 -9.84
N ASP A 573 -14.64 -43.54 -10.01
CA ASP A 573 -13.61 -44.47 -9.51
C ASP A 573 -13.49 -44.41 -7.98
N ALA A 574 -12.56 -45.22 -7.42
CA ALA A 574 -12.32 -45.24 -5.99
C ALA A 574 -11.90 -43.87 -5.44
N GLY A 575 -11.01 -43.14 -6.11
CA GLY A 575 -10.48 -41.86 -5.65
C GLY A 575 -11.53 -40.76 -5.66
N GLU A 576 -12.30 -40.68 -6.75
CA GLU A 576 -13.43 -39.75 -6.86
C GLU A 576 -14.51 -40.02 -5.79
N LYS A 577 -14.83 -41.29 -5.52
CA LYS A 577 -15.74 -41.66 -4.43
C LYS A 577 -15.21 -41.24 -3.06
N THR A 578 -13.89 -41.32 -2.83
CA THR A 578 -13.27 -40.83 -1.59
C THR A 578 -13.51 -39.33 -1.41
N VAL A 579 -13.28 -38.54 -2.47
CA VAL A 579 -13.45 -37.08 -2.43
C VAL A 579 -14.92 -36.70 -2.20
N VAL A 580 -15.87 -37.41 -2.84
CA VAL A 580 -17.31 -37.19 -2.60
C VAL A 580 -17.69 -37.58 -1.17
N ALA A 581 -17.10 -38.64 -0.61
CA ALA A 581 -17.33 -39.04 0.78
C ALA A 581 -16.90 -37.97 1.77
N GLU A 582 -15.72 -37.36 1.57
CA GLU A 582 -15.23 -36.24 2.38
C GLU A 582 -16.17 -35.04 2.30
N ALA A 583 -16.65 -34.69 1.10
CA ALA A 583 -17.55 -33.56 0.91
C ALA A 583 -18.91 -33.72 1.61
N VAL A 584 -19.42 -34.95 1.75
CA VAL A 584 -20.72 -35.22 2.41
C VAL A 584 -20.59 -35.68 3.86
N ALA A 585 -19.39 -35.79 4.42
CA ALA A 585 -19.15 -36.35 5.76
C ALA A 585 -19.95 -35.64 6.86
N GLY A 586 -19.96 -34.30 6.86
CA GLY A 586 -20.74 -33.50 7.81
C GLY A 586 -22.24 -33.45 7.50
N LEU A 587 -22.64 -33.75 6.26
CA LEU A 587 -24.04 -33.69 5.83
C LEU A 587 -24.76 -35.02 6.06
N ALA A 588 -24.19 -36.11 5.58
CA ALA A 588 -24.77 -37.45 5.61
C ALA A 588 -23.66 -38.45 5.98
N PRO A 589 -23.32 -38.56 7.28
CA PRO A 589 -22.21 -39.39 7.76
C PRO A 589 -22.32 -40.85 7.30
N GLU A 590 -23.53 -41.41 7.33
CA GLU A 590 -23.81 -42.77 6.87
C GLU A 590 -23.56 -42.94 5.36
N ARG A 591 -23.81 -41.89 4.58
CA ARG A 591 -23.56 -41.91 3.13
C ARG A 591 -22.08 -41.77 2.83
N ALA A 592 -21.36 -40.92 3.56
CA ALA A 592 -19.91 -40.82 3.48
C ALA A 592 -19.24 -42.15 3.84
N GLU A 593 -19.69 -42.81 4.90
CA GLU A 593 -19.19 -44.13 5.30
C GLU A 593 -19.43 -45.19 4.21
N ARG A 594 -20.63 -45.24 3.61
CA ARG A 594 -20.92 -46.14 2.48
C ARG A 594 -20.03 -45.86 1.26
N LEU A 595 -19.82 -44.59 0.92
CA LEU A 595 -18.94 -44.19 -0.19
C LEU A 595 -17.47 -44.57 0.07
N LEU A 596 -17.00 -44.43 1.32
CA LEU A 596 -15.67 -44.89 1.73
C LEU A 596 -15.54 -46.41 1.64
N GLN A 597 -16.54 -47.16 2.06
CA GLN A 597 -16.55 -48.62 1.94
C GLN A 597 -16.51 -49.08 0.48
N ASP A 598 -17.29 -48.44 -0.38
CA ASP A 598 -17.28 -48.70 -1.83
C ASP A 598 -15.94 -48.34 -2.47
N SER A 599 -15.40 -47.18 -2.11
CA SER A 599 -14.08 -46.70 -2.54
C SER A 599 -12.97 -47.68 -2.10
N TRP A 600 -12.99 -48.12 -0.85
CA TRP A 600 -12.06 -49.12 -0.32
C TRP A 600 -12.14 -50.45 -1.07
N ARG A 601 -13.36 -50.93 -1.34
CA ARG A 601 -13.58 -52.18 -2.08
C ARG A 601 -12.99 -52.12 -3.49
N ILE A 602 -13.18 -51.00 -4.19
CA ILE A 602 -12.63 -50.77 -5.54
C ILE A 602 -11.10 -50.71 -5.48
N ALA A 603 -10.54 -49.83 -4.64
CA ALA A 603 -9.08 -49.65 -4.51
C ALA A 603 -8.36 -50.96 -4.11
N ARG A 604 -8.98 -51.76 -3.22
CA ARG A 604 -8.46 -53.06 -2.81
C ARG A 604 -8.50 -54.09 -3.93
N SER A 605 -9.57 -54.09 -4.73
CA SER A 605 -9.69 -54.97 -5.90
C SER A 605 -8.58 -54.65 -6.92
N ASP A 606 -8.37 -53.36 -7.18
CA ASP A 606 -7.34 -52.90 -8.11
C ASP A 606 -5.93 -53.28 -7.63
N TYR A 607 -5.69 -53.19 -6.32
CA TYR A 607 -4.43 -53.64 -5.71
C TYR A 607 -4.22 -55.15 -5.81
N VAL A 608 -5.24 -55.96 -5.56
CA VAL A 608 -5.14 -57.44 -5.64
C VAL A 608 -4.88 -57.91 -7.07
N ASN A 609 -5.42 -57.20 -8.06
CA ASN A 609 -5.27 -57.52 -9.48
C ASN A 609 -4.03 -56.87 -10.12
N TRP A 610 -3.22 -56.14 -9.35
CA TRP A 610 -2.06 -55.45 -9.85
C TRP A 610 -0.88 -56.40 -10.07
N ASN A 611 -0.36 -56.44 -11.30
CA ASN A 611 0.71 -57.36 -11.71
C ASN A 611 2.13 -56.78 -11.59
N GLY A 612 2.29 -55.56 -11.07
CA GLY A 612 3.61 -54.96 -10.81
C GLY A 612 4.18 -54.07 -11.92
N ASP A 613 3.53 -53.98 -13.09
CA ASP A 613 3.93 -53.05 -14.15
C ASP A 613 3.40 -51.63 -13.88
N ILE A 614 4.27 -50.64 -14.10
CA ILE A 614 3.96 -49.21 -13.97
C ILE A 614 3.97 -48.62 -15.39
N ASP A 615 2.80 -48.27 -15.92
CA ASP A 615 2.72 -47.24 -16.94
C ASP A 615 2.57 -45.89 -16.22
N TYR A 616 3.61 -45.07 -16.24
CA TYR A 616 3.74 -43.81 -15.47
C TYR A 616 2.76 -42.70 -15.91
N THR A 617 1.81 -43.02 -16.79
CA THR A 617 0.95 -42.04 -17.46
C THR A 617 -0.40 -41.82 -16.76
N ASP A 618 -0.79 -42.65 -15.77
CA ASP A 618 -2.09 -42.52 -15.11
C ASP A 618 -2.05 -41.63 -13.86
N ILE A 619 -2.97 -40.66 -13.80
CA ILE A 619 -2.96 -39.54 -12.83
C ILE A 619 -3.34 -40.01 -11.42
N ASP A 620 -4.00 -41.17 -11.31
CA ASP A 620 -4.49 -41.74 -10.05
C ASP A 620 -3.47 -42.62 -9.32
N GLY A 621 -2.25 -42.71 -9.83
CA GLY A 621 -1.15 -43.45 -9.19
C GLY A 621 -1.41 -44.95 -9.05
N PRO A 622 -0.44 -45.73 -8.56
CA PRO A 622 -0.60 -47.16 -8.43
C PRO A 622 -1.53 -47.53 -7.25
N PRO A 623 -2.16 -48.71 -7.24
CA PRO A 623 -3.30 -49.01 -6.35
C PRO A 623 -3.04 -48.89 -4.84
N MET A 624 -1.79 -49.05 -4.40
CA MET A 624 -1.40 -48.85 -2.99
C MET A 624 -1.46 -47.37 -2.55
N TRP A 625 -1.26 -46.42 -3.47
CA TRP A 625 -1.46 -45.00 -3.21
C TRP A 625 -2.93 -44.70 -2.96
N LEU A 626 -3.82 -45.31 -3.75
CA LEU A 626 -5.26 -45.17 -3.59
C LEU A 626 -5.74 -45.75 -2.25
N LEU A 627 -5.22 -46.92 -1.84
CA LEU A 627 -5.47 -47.47 -0.50
C LEU A 627 -5.02 -46.50 0.61
N GLY A 628 -3.84 -45.87 0.46
CA GLY A 628 -3.37 -44.83 1.38
C GLY A 628 -4.33 -43.64 1.48
N ARG A 629 -4.81 -43.13 0.33
CA ARG A 629 -5.79 -42.03 0.27
C ARG A 629 -7.12 -42.37 0.95
N VAL A 630 -7.66 -43.56 0.70
CA VAL A 630 -8.93 -43.98 1.32
C VAL A 630 -8.77 -44.16 2.83
N ALA A 631 -7.64 -44.72 3.29
CA ALA A 631 -7.36 -44.86 4.72
C ALA A 631 -7.18 -43.49 5.42
N ALA A 632 -6.52 -42.54 4.77
CA ALA A 632 -6.42 -41.15 5.24
C ALA A 632 -7.80 -40.48 5.37
N ALA A 633 -8.65 -40.60 4.34
CA ALA A 633 -10.02 -40.08 4.39
C ALA A 633 -10.87 -40.78 5.47
N ALA A 634 -10.70 -42.09 5.66
CA ALA A 634 -11.37 -42.83 6.73
C ALA A 634 -10.96 -42.32 8.12
N ILE A 635 -9.69 -41.97 8.33
CA ILE A 635 -9.22 -41.33 9.57
C ILE A 635 -9.96 -40.02 9.81
N ARG A 636 -10.05 -39.15 8.79
CA ARG A 636 -10.72 -37.85 8.90
C ARG A 636 -12.22 -37.96 9.14
N ILE A 637 -12.91 -38.90 8.49
CA ILE A 637 -14.37 -39.04 8.51
C ILE A 637 -14.86 -39.88 9.69
N LEU A 638 -14.21 -41.01 9.96
CA LEU A 638 -14.66 -42.00 10.94
C LEU A 638 -13.90 -41.89 12.28
N GLY A 639 -12.77 -41.17 12.30
CA GLY A 639 -11.84 -41.11 13.41
C GLY A 639 -10.90 -42.33 13.47
N LEU A 640 -9.72 -42.13 14.09
CA LEU A 640 -8.64 -43.13 14.22
C LEU A 640 -9.12 -44.52 14.67
N ARG A 641 -10.03 -44.59 15.65
CA ARG A 641 -10.54 -45.86 16.18
C ARG A 641 -11.28 -46.70 15.13
N LYS A 642 -12.17 -46.07 14.35
CA LYS A 642 -12.96 -46.77 13.32
C LYS A 642 -12.17 -46.95 12.02
N ALA A 643 -11.20 -46.07 11.74
CA ALA A 643 -10.34 -46.15 10.57
C ALA A 643 -9.21 -47.20 10.68
N ARG A 644 -8.97 -47.75 11.88
CA ARG A 644 -7.87 -48.71 12.16
C ARG A 644 -7.78 -49.90 11.18
N PRO A 645 -8.88 -50.52 10.72
CA PRO A 645 -8.81 -51.61 9.74
C PRO A 645 -8.26 -51.15 8.38
N TYR A 646 -8.73 -50.00 7.87
CA TYR A 646 -8.26 -49.38 6.62
C TYR A 646 -6.77 -49.07 6.70
N LEU A 647 -6.36 -48.47 7.82
CA LEU A 647 -4.98 -48.09 8.08
C LEU A 647 -4.02 -49.28 8.12
N THR A 648 -4.39 -50.34 8.84
CA THR A 648 -3.54 -51.54 9.00
C THR A 648 -3.31 -52.26 7.67
N GLU A 649 -4.35 -52.34 6.84
CA GLU A 649 -4.28 -53.01 5.54
C GLU A 649 -3.57 -52.15 4.48
N ALA A 650 -3.78 -50.83 4.48
CA ALA A 650 -3.02 -49.90 3.64
C ALA A 650 -1.52 -49.96 3.96
N GLU A 651 -1.12 -49.95 5.23
CA GLU A 651 0.29 -50.08 5.64
C GLU A 651 0.90 -51.40 5.18
N ARG A 652 0.14 -52.50 5.29
CA ARG A 652 0.60 -53.82 4.82
C ARG A 652 0.81 -53.82 3.30
N ALA A 653 -0.10 -53.23 2.54
CA ALA A 653 -0.01 -53.14 1.09
C ALA A 653 1.19 -52.28 0.66
N VAL A 654 1.42 -51.16 1.35
CA VAL A 654 2.54 -50.26 1.09
C VAL A 654 3.89 -50.93 1.38
N ARG A 655 3.99 -51.74 2.45
CA ARG A 655 5.22 -52.52 2.75
C ARG A 655 5.48 -53.69 1.81
N ALA A 656 4.45 -54.19 1.17
CA ALA A 656 4.60 -55.22 0.15
C ALA A 656 4.96 -54.63 -1.23
N CYS A 657 4.96 -53.30 -1.37
CA CYS A 657 5.34 -52.61 -2.59
C CYS A 657 6.84 -52.76 -2.85
N ARG A 658 7.20 -53.06 -4.11
CA ARG A 658 8.60 -53.17 -4.56
C ARG A 658 9.14 -51.89 -5.20
N CYS A 659 8.32 -50.84 -5.25
CA CYS A 659 8.69 -49.54 -5.76
C CYS A 659 8.86 -48.58 -4.60
N ASP A 660 10.12 -48.20 -4.33
CA ASP A 660 10.47 -47.35 -3.19
C ASP A 660 9.77 -45.98 -3.27
N ASP A 661 9.64 -45.39 -4.46
CA ASP A 661 8.95 -44.11 -4.68
C ASP A 661 7.44 -44.17 -4.36
N CYS A 662 6.78 -45.26 -4.75
CA CYS A 662 5.35 -45.45 -4.52
C CYS A 662 5.06 -45.74 -3.05
N ALA A 663 5.92 -46.52 -2.40
CA ALA A 663 5.83 -46.79 -0.98
C ALA A 663 6.03 -45.50 -0.15
N ALA A 664 7.01 -44.67 -0.53
CA ALA A 664 7.30 -43.40 0.11
C ALA A 664 6.11 -42.45 0.11
N ARG A 665 5.53 -42.18 -1.07
CA ARG A 665 4.35 -41.29 -1.21
C ARG A 665 3.12 -41.78 -0.45
N ALA A 666 2.90 -43.08 -0.39
CA ALA A 666 1.75 -43.64 0.32
C ALA A 666 1.93 -43.59 1.85
N LEU A 667 3.14 -43.86 2.36
CA LEU A 667 3.46 -43.70 3.79
C LEU A 667 3.36 -42.25 4.24
N GLU A 668 3.83 -41.33 3.41
CA GLU A 668 3.74 -39.89 3.65
C GLU A 668 2.29 -39.43 3.84
N LEU A 669 1.38 -39.79 2.93
CA LEU A 669 -0.04 -39.45 3.05
C LEU A 669 -0.69 -40.01 4.33
N LEU A 670 -0.30 -41.22 4.73
CA LEU A 670 -0.79 -41.84 5.96
C LEU A 670 -0.24 -41.15 7.21
N ALA A 671 1.02 -40.72 7.18
CA ALA A 671 1.66 -39.96 8.26
C ALA A 671 1.03 -38.57 8.41
N GLU A 672 0.79 -37.86 7.31
CA GLU A 672 0.08 -36.58 7.30
C GLU A 672 -1.31 -36.70 7.92
N ALA A 673 -2.12 -37.67 7.46
CA ALA A 673 -3.49 -37.85 7.94
C ALA A 673 -3.57 -38.27 9.42
N ARG A 674 -2.58 -39.03 9.92
CA ARG A 674 -2.45 -39.34 11.35
C ARG A 674 -2.12 -38.10 12.17
N ALA A 675 -1.16 -37.30 11.70
CA ALA A 675 -0.74 -36.07 12.37
C ALA A 675 -1.88 -35.03 12.44
N GLU A 676 -2.74 -34.97 11.43
CA GLU A 676 -3.92 -34.10 11.41
C GLU A 676 -5.01 -34.51 12.43
N ALA A 677 -5.18 -35.82 12.66
CA ALA A 677 -6.31 -36.34 13.43
C ALA A 677 -6.06 -36.41 14.95
N ASP A 678 -4.83 -36.64 15.38
CA ASP A 678 -4.45 -36.67 16.79
C ASP A 678 -2.99 -36.19 16.94
N PRO A 679 -2.79 -34.86 17.11
CA PRO A 679 -1.47 -34.26 17.13
C PRO A 679 -0.61 -34.66 18.35
N GLU A 680 -1.23 -35.03 19.47
CA GLU A 680 -0.51 -35.57 20.65
C GLU A 680 -0.06 -37.02 20.41
N SER A 681 -0.88 -37.85 19.74
CA SER A 681 -0.46 -39.21 19.36
C SER A 681 0.67 -39.21 18.32
N ALA A 682 0.78 -38.18 17.48
CA ALA A 682 1.86 -38.06 16.51
C ALA A 682 3.23 -38.02 17.19
N ILE A 683 3.35 -37.37 18.35
CA ILE A 683 4.59 -37.33 19.16
C ILE A 683 4.97 -38.73 19.66
N GLN A 684 4.00 -39.52 20.15
CA GLN A 684 4.25 -40.91 20.58
C GLN A 684 4.58 -41.83 19.40
N VAL A 685 3.95 -41.63 18.24
CA VAL A 685 4.29 -42.37 17.02
C VAL A 685 5.72 -42.06 16.59
N PHE A 686 6.15 -40.79 16.55
CA PHE A 686 7.54 -40.45 16.20
C PHE A 686 8.59 -40.93 17.22
N ALA A 687 8.21 -41.03 18.51
CA ALA A 687 9.11 -41.46 19.57
C ALA A 687 9.20 -43.00 19.73
N ASP A 688 8.10 -43.72 19.56
CA ASP A 688 7.98 -45.17 19.82
C ASP A 688 7.73 -46.01 18.54
N ASP A 689 7.93 -45.47 17.32
CA ASP A 689 7.63 -46.19 16.08
C ASP A 689 8.47 -47.48 15.92
N PRO A 690 7.86 -48.69 15.83
CA PRO A 690 8.55 -49.88 15.33
C PRO A 690 9.04 -49.73 13.87
N TYR A 691 8.71 -48.63 13.19
CA TYR A 691 9.13 -48.31 11.82
C TYR A 691 10.25 -47.28 11.73
N ARG A 692 10.93 -46.96 12.85
CA ARG A 692 12.08 -46.04 12.91
C ARG A 692 13.20 -46.37 11.90
N SER A 693 13.39 -47.65 11.57
CA SER A 693 14.33 -48.11 10.53
C SER A 693 13.81 -47.90 9.10
N LEU A 694 12.49 -47.99 8.89
CA LEU A 694 11.89 -47.60 7.61
C LEU A 694 12.04 -46.09 7.41
N TRP A 695 11.81 -45.27 8.44
CA TRP A 695 11.95 -43.81 8.31
C TRP A 695 13.40 -43.38 8.07
N SER A 696 14.42 -44.05 8.61
CA SER A 696 15.81 -43.71 8.25
C SER A 696 16.13 -43.98 6.78
N ASP A 697 15.55 -45.04 6.22
CA ASP A 697 15.78 -45.43 4.81
C ASP A 697 14.85 -44.67 3.84
N LEU A 698 13.63 -44.29 4.27
CA LEU A 698 12.65 -43.50 3.52
C LEU A 698 12.87 -41.99 3.61
N LEU A 699 13.37 -41.45 4.73
CA LEU A 699 13.79 -40.04 4.82
C LEU A 699 15.05 -39.78 4.00
N ALA A 700 15.82 -40.82 3.65
CA ALA A 700 16.84 -40.73 2.62
C ALA A 700 16.22 -40.47 1.21
N ALA A 701 14.93 -40.77 1.03
CA ALA A 701 14.10 -40.40 -0.11
C ALA A 701 13.20 -39.18 0.20
N VAL A 702 13.81 -38.08 0.65
CA VAL A 702 13.29 -36.69 0.64
C VAL A 702 11.89 -36.45 1.27
N PRO A 703 11.80 -36.05 2.56
CA PRO A 703 10.53 -35.67 3.20
C PRO A 703 9.80 -34.54 2.46
N SER A 704 8.46 -34.60 2.34
CA SER A 704 7.71 -33.48 1.76
C SER A 704 7.64 -32.26 2.68
N PRO A 705 7.48 -31.07 2.10
CA PRO A 705 7.23 -29.84 2.84
C PRO A 705 6.05 -29.92 3.82
N ARG A 706 4.98 -30.64 3.48
CA ARG A 706 3.76 -30.72 4.30
C ARG A 706 4.00 -31.48 5.59
N LEU A 707 4.69 -32.62 5.51
CA LEU A 707 5.07 -33.40 6.68
C LEU A 707 5.96 -32.57 7.62
N LEU A 708 6.96 -31.88 7.08
CA LEU A 708 7.86 -31.04 7.87
C LEU A 708 7.15 -29.84 8.52
N GLY A 709 6.20 -29.22 7.82
CA GLY A 709 5.34 -28.17 8.40
C GLY A 709 4.41 -28.69 9.50
N ALA A 710 3.89 -29.93 9.39
CA ALA A 710 3.12 -30.55 10.45
C ALA A 710 4.00 -30.88 11.68
N MET A 711 5.19 -31.42 11.45
CA MET A 711 6.17 -31.73 12.49
C MET A 711 6.65 -30.48 13.24
N SER A 712 6.83 -29.34 12.55
CA SER A 712 7.39 -28.12 13.15
C SER A 712 6.52 -27.53 14.26
N ARG A 713 5.22 -27.86 14.29
CA ARG A 713 4.31 -27.44 15.37
C ARG A 713 4.69 -28.03 16.73
N PHE A 714 5.41 -29.15 16.75
CA PHE A 714 5.74 -29.89 17.97
C PHE A 714 7.26 -30.07 18.15
N GLN A 715 8.02 -30.22 17.06
CA GLN A 715 9.48 -30.35 17.06
C GLN A 715 10.12 -29.42 16.02
N PRO A 716 10.07 -28.09 16.23
CA PRO A 716 10.53 -27.09 15.25
C PRO A 716 11.99 -27.29 14.85
N GLY A 717 12.88 -27.54 15.82
CA GLY A 717 14.31 -27.74 15.54
C GLY A 717 14.63 -29.03 14.79
N HIS A 718 13.84 -30.09 14.96
CA HIS A 718 14.05 -31.35 14.24
C HIS A 718 13.53 -31.25 12.80
N ALA A 719 12.35 -30.63 12.61
CA ALA A 719 11.81 -30.36 11.29
C ALA A 719 12.75 -29.43 10.48
N GLU A 720 13.29 -28.38 11.12
CA GLU A 720 14.27 -27.49 10.48
C GLU A 720 15.56 -28.25 10.09
N MET A 721 16.10 -29.09 10.98
CA MET A 721 17.29 -29.90 10.71
C MET A 721 17.09 -30.78 9.47
N LEU A 722 15.96 -31.48 9.37
CA LEU A 722 15.62 -32.34 8.23
C LEU A 722 15.40 -31.52 6.94
N ALA A 723 14.72 -30.38 7.03
CA ALA A 723 14.56 -29.48 5.88
C ALA A 723 15.92 -29.01 5.37
N ARG A 724 16.83 -28.59 6.26
CA ARG A 724 18.16 -28.09 5.91
C ARG A 724 19.08 -29.17 5.34
N SER A 725 18.87 -30.45 5.68
CA SER A 725 19.65 -31.55 5.12
C SER A 725 19.23 -31.95 3.70
N LEU A 726 18.18 -31.34 3.14
CA LEU A 726 17.76 -31.61 1.76
C LEU A 726 18.81 -31.07 0.76
N PRO A 727 19.28 -31.90 -0.20
CA PRO A 727 20.34 -31.52 -1.12
C PRO A 727 19.87 -30.58 -2.26
N ASP A 728 18.58 -30.58 -2.56
CA ASP A 728 17.98 -29.74 -3.60
C ASP A 728 17.48 -28.42 -3.00
N ALA A 729 18.04 -27.30 -3.46
CA ALA A 729 17.76 -25.97 -2.91
C ALA A 729 16.29 -25.55 -3.09
N ALA A 730 15.63 -25.97 -4.17
CA ALA A 730 14.22 -25.66 -4.39
C ALA A 730 13.33 -26.41 -3.40
N ARG A 731 13.56 -27.72 -3.20
CA ARG A 731 12.84 -28.53 -2.20
C ARG A 731 13.15 -28.13 -0.76
N GLN A 732 14.41 -27.79 -0.48
CA GLN A 732 14.82 -27.21 0.80
C GLN A 732 14.04 -25.92 1.06
N GLY A 733 14.00 -25.01 0.08
CA GLY A 733 13.23 -23.77 0.15
C GLY A 733 11.74 -24.02 0.39
N GLU A 734 11.11 -24.92 -0.36
CA GLU A 734 9.70 -25.26 -0.19
C GLU A 734 9.40 -25.85 1.20
N SER A 735 10.31 -26.66 1.74
CA SER A 735 10.20 -27.24 3.09
C SER A 735 10.33 -26.19 4.19
N LEU A 736 11.30 -25.28 4.07
CA LEU A 736 11.49 -24.16 5.00
C LEU A 736 10.33 -23.15 4.92
N LEU A 737 9.74 -22.94 3.74
CA LEU A 737 8.51 -22.16 3.58
C LEU A 737 7.35 -22.81 4.34
N ALA A 738 7.16 -24.13 4.23
CA ALA A 738 6.09 -24.83 4.94
C ALA A 738 6.27 -24.75 6.46
N ILE A 739 7.50 -24.91 6.97
CA ILE A 739 7.85 -24.72 8.38
C ILE A 739 7.57 -23.28 8.82
N THR A 740 7.96 -22.29 8.01
CA THR A 740 7.71 -20.86 8.28
C THR A 740 6.22 -20.61 8.46
N VAL A 741 5.40 -21.04 7.48
CA VAL A 741 3.95 -20.84 7.50
C VAL A 741 3.32 -21.50 8.72
N ALA A 742 3.74 -22.72 9.07
CA ALA A 742 3.24 -23.43 10.25
C ALA A 742 3.64 -22.74 11.57
N SER A 743 4.78 -22.05 11.59
CA SER A 743 5.31 -21.39 12.78
C SER A 743 4.72 -20.00 13.02
N THR A 744 4.11 -19.37 12.00
CA THR A 744 3.51 -18.03 12.12
C THR A 744 2.43 -17.92 13.21
N THR A 745 1.77 -19.02 13.59
CA THR A 745 0.74 -19.02 14.63
C THR A 745 1.28 -19.08 16.05
N ASN A 746 2.51 -19.58 16.23
CA ASN A 746 3.05 -19.90 17.56
C ASN A 746 4.28 -19.04 17.90
N ASP A 747 5.16 -18.77 16.93
CA ASP A 747 6.36 -17.94 17.11
C ASP A 747 6.72 -17.21 15.79
N VAL A 748 6.26 -15.97 15.69
CA VAL A 748 6.48 -15.10 14.53
C VAL A 748 7.96 -14.72 14.36
N GLY A 749 8.73 -14.63 15.46
CA GLY A 749 10.16 -14.31 15.41
C GLY A 749 10.99 -15.46 14.83
N TYR A 750 10.69 -16.68 15.26
CA TYR A 750 11.26 -17.89 14.69
C TYR A 750 10.87 -18.07 13.21
N ALA A 751 9.59 -17.86 12.88
CA ALA A 751 9.12 -17.91 11.50
C ALA A 751 9.86 -16.90 10.60
N GLN A 752 10.05 -15.66 11.06
CA GLN A 752 10.82 -14.65 10.36
C GLN A 752 12.28 -15.07 10.14
N THR A 753 12.92 -15.60 11.18
CA THR A 753 14.33 -16.05 11.11
C THR A 753 14.51 -17.14 10.06
N ILE A 754 13.58 -18.11 9.99
CA ILE A 754 13.61 -19.12 8.94
C ILE A 754 13.41 -18.47 7.58
N ALA A 755 12.39 -17.63 7.41
CA ALA A 755 12.06 -16.97 6.15
C ALA A 755 13.25 -16.20 5.55
N GLU A 756 13.96 -15.42 6.38
CA GLU A 756 15.14 -14.64 5.97
C GLU A 756 16.34 -15.52 5.58
N SER A 757 16.42 -16.74 6.13
CA SER A 757 17.48 -17.71 5.86
C SER A 757 17.29 -18.55 4.59
N ILE A 758 16.14 -18.44 3.93
CA ILE A 758 15.85 -19.22 2.70
C ILE A 758 16.66 -18.65 1.52
N GLU A 759 17.43 -19.50 0.86
CA GLU A 759 18.23 -19.12 -0.32
C GLU A 759 17.40 -19.08 -1.61
N ASP A 760 16.47 -20.03 -1.79
CA ASP A 760 15.58 -20.06 -2.95
C ASP A 760 14.67 -18.82 -3.00
N SER A 761 14.82 -18.00 -4.05
CA SER A 761 14.17 -16.69 -4.14
C SER A 761 12.64 -16.77 -4.15
N ARG A 762 12.07 -17.84 -4.74
CA ARG A 762 10.62 -18.04 -4.80
C ARG A 762 10.08 -18.34 -3.40
N SER A 763 10.68 -19.30 -2.71
CA SER A 763 10.30 -19.74 -1.38
C SER A 763 10.53 -18.65 -0.34
N ARG A 764 11.64 -17.90 -0.43
CA ARG A 764 11.93 -16.73 0.42
C ARG A 764 10.87 -15.65 0.27
N ALA A 765 10.53 -15.25 -0.95
CA ALA A 765 9.52 -14.22 -1.20
C ALA A 765 8.14 -14.60 -0.62
N LEU A 766 7.73 -15.85 -0.81
CA LEU A 766 6.46 -16.36 -0.26
C LEU A 766 6.49 -16.47 1.27
N ALA A 767 7.63 -16.85 1.86
CA ALA A 767 7.79 -16.99 3.29
C ALA A 767 7.72 -15.63 4.00
N LEU A 768 8.46 -14.64 3.48
CA LEU A 768 8.44 -13.27 3.98
C LEU A 768 7.05 -12.63 3.87
N ALA A 769 6.34 -12.85 2.75
CA ALA A 769 4.96 -12.39 2.59
C ALA A 769 3.99 -13.06 3.60
N ALA A 770 4.19 -14.35 3.89
CA ALA A 770 3.38 -15.06 4.88
C ALA A 770 3.63 -14.57 6.32
N VAL A 771 4.89 -14.29 6.67
CA VAL A 771 5.24 -13.69 7.97
C VAL A 771 4.66 -12.29 8.08
N ALA A 772 4.79 -11.46 7.03
CA ALA A 772 4.25 -10.10 7.03
C ALA A 772 2.74 -10.07 7.32
N GLU A 773 1.96 -11.03 6.79
CA GLU A 773 0.51 -11.09 6.98
C GLU A 773 0.04 -11.27 8.43
N VAL A 774 0.90 -11.78 9.32
CA VAL A 774 0.55 -12.01 10.73
C VAL A 774 1.21 -11.01 11.68
N VAL A 775 2.13 -10.18 11.19
CA VAL A 775 2.82 -9.16 11.99
C VAL A 775 1.91 -7.94 12.18
N SER A 776 1.68 -7.54 13.42
CA SER A 776 0.81 -6.40 13.76
C SER A 776 1.48 -5.03 13.57
N ASP A 777 2.81 -4.99 13.61
CA ASP A 777 3.61 -3.78 13.38
C ASP A 777 3.67 -3.48 11.88
N HIS A 778 3.11 -2.34 11.47
CA HIS A 778 2.98 -1.96 10.07
C HIS A 778 4.32 -1.67 9.41
N ASP A 779 5.27 -1.07 10.11
CA ASP A 779 6.60 -0.77 9.57
C ASP A 779 7.40 -2.06 9.39
N ARG A 780 7.26 -2.99 10.33
CA ARG A 780 7.89 -4.32 10.25
C ARG A 780 7.28 -5.16 9.13
N ALA A 781 5.95 -5.19 9.00
CA ALA A 781 5.28 -5.88 7.90
C ALA A 781 5.66 -5.27 6.54
N ALA A 782 5.75 -3.95 6.45
CA ALA A 782 6.21 -3.24 5.25
C ALA A 782 7.66 -3.59 4.88
N GLY A 783 8.55 -3.71 5.87
CA GLY A 783 9.94 -4.15 5.67
C GLY A 783 10.01 -5.56 5.07
N LEU A 784 9.25 -6.50 5.65
CA LEU A 784 9.18 -7.88 5.17
C LEU A 784 8.61 -7.98 3.74
N LEU A 785 7.58 -7.21 3.41
CA LEU A 785 7.01 -7.19 2.05
C LEU A 785 7.94 -6.55 1.02
N THR A 786 8.77 -5.59 1.44
CA THR A 786 9.81 -4.99 0.58
C THR A 786 10.91 -6.00 0.27
N GLU A 787 11.30 -6.79 1.26
CA GLU A 787 12.27 -7.87 1.07
C GLU A 787 11.68 -9.00 0.21
N ALA A 788 10.42 -9.35 0.42
CA ALA A 788 9.69 -10.30 -0.42
C ALA A 788 9.67 -9.88 -1.90
N GLU A 789 9.42 -8.59 -2.16
CA GLU A 789 9.46 -8.03 -3.51
C GLU A 789 10.87 -8.11 -4.12
N SER A 790 11.90 -7.81 -3.33
CA SER A 790 13.29 -7.89 -3.78
C SER A 790 13.67 -9.31 -4.20
N ALA A 791 13.24 -10.32 -3.44
CA ALA A 791 13.39 -11.72 -3.81
C ALA A 791 12.56 -12.09 -5.06
N ALA A 792 11.34 -11.56 -5.19
CA ALA A 792 10.49 -11.82 -6.36
C ALA A 792 11.10 -11.31 -7.69
N ARG A 793 11.86 -10.21 -7.67
CA ARG A 793 12.50 -9.66 -8.88
C ARG A 793 13.53 -10.60 -9.51
N LEU A 794 14.09 -11.53 -8.74
CA LEU A 794 15.04 -12.52 -9.25
C LEU A 794 14.36 -13.66 -10.04
N LEU A 795 13.04 -13.75 -10.01
CA LEU A 795 12.27 -14.81 -10.66
C LEU A 795 12.01 -14.52 -12.14
N ALA A 796 11.85 -15.56 -12.95
CA ALA A 796 11.37 -15.44 -14.33
C ALA A 796 9.92 -14.97 -14.39
N ASP A 797 9.53 -14.26 -15.46
CA ASP A 797 8.26 -13.53 -15.55
C ASP A 797 6.99 -14.35 -15.19
N PRO A 798 6.79 -15.61 -15.67
CA PRO A 798 5.59 -16.37 -15.32
C PRO A 798 5.49 -16.68 -13.82
N THR A 799 6.61 -17.01 -13.18
CA THR A 799 6.68 -17.28 -11.73
C THR A 799 6.61 -15.98 -10.93
N ARG A 800 7.23 -14.92 -11.44
CA ARG A 800 7.25 -13.58 -10.83
C ARG A 800 5.84 -13.01 -10.70
N VAL A 801 4.99 -13.14 -11.72
CA VAL A 801 3.59 -12.67 -11.68
C VAL A 801 2.86 -13.23 -10.46
N GLY A 802 2.90 -14.56 -10.27
CA GLY A 802 2.20 -15.20 -9.14
C GLY A 802 2.70 -14.73 -7.77
N VAL A 803 4.02 -14.52 -7.62
CA VAL A 803 4.61 -14.03 -6.37
C VAL A 803 4.25 -12.56 -6.12
N LEU A 804 4.30 -11.70 -7.14
CA LEU A 804 3.88 -10.29 -7.01
C LEU A 804 2.41 -10.17 -6.62
N LEU A 805 1.53 -11.02 -7.16
CA LEU A 805 0.12 -11.05 -6.76
C LEU A 805 -0.07 -11.46 -5.29
N ARG A 806 0.74 -12.41 -4.79
CA ARG A 806 0.72 -12.80 -3.37
C ARG A 806 1.15 -11.63 -2.47
N ILE A 807 2.24 -10.95 -2.83
CA ILE A 807 2.76 -9.78 -2.10
C ILE A 807 1.74 -8.62 -2.16
N ALA A 808 1.12 -8.37 -3.31
CA ALA A 808 0.09 -7.35 -3.47
C ALA A 808 -1.13 -7.59 -2.56
N ARG A 809 -1.58 -8.86 -2.43
CA ARG A 809 -2.67 -9.21 -1.51
C ARG A 809 -2.27 -9.02 -0.04
N ALA A 810 -1.02 -9.31 0.31
CA ALA A 810 -0.53 -9.04 1.65
C ALA A 810 -0.56 -7.53 1.96
N TRP A 811 -0.14 -6.67 1.02
CA TRP A 811 -0.28 -5.22 1.13
C TRP A 811 -1.74 -4.76 1.31
N GLN A 812 -2.67 -5.32 0.55
CA GLN A 812 -4.10 -4.94 0.62
C GLN A 812 -4.75 -5.13 2.00
N ARG A 813 -4.20 -5.99 2.87
CA ARG A 813 -4.71 -6.12 4.25
C ARG A 813 -4.35 -4.95 5.16
N PHE A 814 -3.35 -4.16 4.81
CA PHE A 814 -2.88 -3.00 5.59
C PHE A 814 -3.48 -1.67 5.11
N ASP A 815 -4.18 -1.68 3.97
CA ASP A 815 -4.79 -0.51 3.36
C ASP A 815 -6.27 -0.30 3.78
N GLY A 816 -6.78 -1.20 4.65
CA GLY A 816 -8.20 -1.29 5.06
C GLY A 816 -8.54 -0.57 6.35
#